data_AF-A0A383VN06-F1
#
_entry.id   AF-A0A383VN06-F1
#
_cell.length_a   1.000
_cell.length_b   1.000
_cell.length_c   1.000
_cell.angle_alpha   90.00
_cell.angle_beta   90.00
_cell.angle_gamma   90.00
#
_symmetry.space_group_name_H-M   'P 1'
#
loop_
_entity.id
_entity.type
_entity.pdbx_description
1 polymer ?
#
loop_
_entity_poly.entity_id
_entity_poly.type
_entity_poly.pdbx_seq_one_letter_code
_entity_poly.pdbx_strand_id
1 'polypeptide(L)'
;MDEMNVHQFWGISPFIDLLAATAVGTGRLETRVQQQQETDGEPLCLLQVCPYDCRHTLATVSSYAALATQNSLQDNLQQPLQQTHQPEQLQPQQQQATSQAQQMHQLQRQAQQQLHLYVYESEPEVLARHLLLLAVLFDAALPVRVRAELFLELHGNAVLRQKSADYLVEASKGLEHAVSQLSLCSLPAALPTAASSSSSSCKPPQQQQLGALAAFDLSLLRYQERDALLETFQRYRHKAGFDMPKAWDGRCRKWYADRYDFRTNMVDWDYHMRLSPRGTPFMDPAAGSIVQFQHFRHWRLTGVAHELRGSAYTAANSSLLSTAYGRSKEYKDRQLRDVGRSVSAFGFWADILNGPYHAFGTVADDARLLKVTNKQFVHTAVDVAEHNLLGFMEKLRGGGSSSSNSSSAPAAPAAASSTAAEGAAAPAAATVAAGRPSDSPDPAEAHRANAARGPTSLANLTAADGEEAAAASHVEQPGREQMQQQLQQLQVSGCADAAQPTASNSQQQQQQQQQQQQDDELARLAALEAAITAASIERFVSSTKIYLLCGDLKRSLTSKPKFAGKLAAATVGHRHVHLLSPETGLAGVLQQRGGVVFVETGQNMAQLNDEQAAAFEQRVAELAAPAGFERHPAFCGSSSSSSKDAAQQQQSCSQGGAAAAAVAAGAAAGWRLPPGHMALRVACQAGGSPGASA
;
A
#
# COMPACT_ATOMS: atom_id res chain seq x y z
N MET A 1 6.51 -10.44 21.35
CA MET A 1 5.94 -10.76 20.03
C MET A 1 4.47 -11.03 20.21
N ASP A 2 3.64 -10.68 19.24
CA ASP A 2 2.23 -11.06 19.27
C ASP A 2 2.13 -12.60 19.27
N GLU A 3 1.14 -13.16 19.94
CA GLU A 3 0.95 -14.63 19.98
C GLU A 3 0.81 -15.25 18.58
N MET A 4 0.49 -14.41 17.60
CA MET A 4 0.29 -14.77 16.21
C MET A 4 1.55 -14.64 15.37
N ASN A 5 2.64 -13.99 15.79
CA ASN A 5 3.81 -13.68 14.95
C ASN A 5 3.43 -13.02 13.61
N VAL A 6 2.62 -11.95 13.64
CA VAL A 6 2.27 -11.23 12.42
C VAL A 6 3.45 -10.36 11.99
N HIS A 7 3.87 -10.45 10.72
CA HIS A 7 4.76 -9.50 10.06
C HIS A 7 3.85 -8.60 9.21
N GLN A 8 3.67 -7.33 9.58
CA GLN A 8 2.86 -6.39 8.81
C GLN A 8 3.62 -6.12 7.51
N PHE A 9 3.06 -6.62 6.41
CA PHE A 9 3.59 -6.46 5.04
C PHE A 9 2.86 -5.39 4.24
N TRP A 10 1.90 -4.75 4.90
CA TRP A 10 1.15 -3.57 4.52
C TRP A 10 0.71 -2.89 5.82
N GLY A 11 0.44 -1.59 5.77
CA GLY A 11 -0.13 -0.89 6.92
C GLY A 11 -1.64 -0.81 6.90
N ILE A 12 -2.19 -0.30 8.00
CA ILE A 12 -3.63 -0.26 8.27
C ILE A 12 -4.24 1.13 8.05
N SER A 13 -3.46 2.08 7.55
CA SER A 13 -3.89 3.46 7.34
C SER A 13 -3.58 3.91 5.91
N PRO A 14 -4.25 4.95 5.40
CA PRO A 14 -3.87 5.58 4.14
C PRO A 14 -2.43 6.08 4.13
N PHE A 15 -1.89 6.32 2.94
CA PHE A 15 -0.61 6.99 2.82
C PHE A 15 -0.65 8.41 3.41
N ILE A 16 0.50 8.86 3.89
CA ILE A 16 0.79 10.25 4.30
C ILE A 16 1.89 10.76 3.39
N ASP A 17 1.64 11.90 2.76
CA ASP A 17 2.67 12.72 2.15
C ASP A 17 3.39 13.52 3.24
N LEU A 18 4.59 13.08 3.60
CA LEU A 18 5.38 13.73 4.64
C LEU A 18 5.87 15.12 4.23
N LEU A 19 6.00 15.40 2.92
CA LEU A 19 6.39 16.72 2.44
C LEU A 19 5.28 17.73 2.80
N ALA A 20 4.06 17.43 2.37
CA ALA A 20 2.88 18.24 2.71
C ALA A 20 2.66 18.33 4.23
N ALA A 21 2.80 17.21 4.94
CA ALA A 21 2.61 17.15 6.38
C ALA A 21 3.63 18.02 7.16
N THR A 22 4.89 18.07 6.72
CA THR A 22 5.92 18.92 7.34
C THR A 22 5.67 20.41 7.11
N ALA A 23 5.13 20.78 5.94
CA ALA A 23 4.79 22.17 5.64
C ALA A 23 3.70 22.69 6.60
N VAL A 24 2.67 21.88 6.86
CA VAL A 24 1.59 22.24 7.81
C VAL A 24 2.05 22.15 9.27
N GLY A 25 2.75 21.07 9.63
CA GLY A 25 3.09 20.78 11.03
C GLY A 25 4.17 21.68 11.64
N THR A 26 4.97 22.39 10.84
CA THR A 26 6.03 23.24 11.40
C THR A 26 5.58 24.67 11.75
N GLY A 27 4.34 25.07 11.41
CA GLY A 27 3.58 26.18 12.02
C GLY A 27 4.24 27.57 12.12
N ARG A 28 5.43 27.81 11.55
CA ARG A 28 6.16 29.08 11.60
C ARG A 28 6.40 29.60 10.19
N LEU A 29 5.35 30.16 9.61
CA LEU A 29 5.42 30.87 8.32
C LEU A 29 6.23 32.17 8.40
N GLU A 30 6.39 32.77 9.58
CA GLU A 30 7.03 34.10 9.73
C GLU A 30 8.44 34.05 10.36
N THR A 31 8.72 33.16 11.32
CA THR A 31 10.00 33.15 12.06
C THR A 31 11.14 32.44 11.33
N ARG A 32 10.83 31.67 10.28
CA ARG A 32 11.83 30.92 9.50
C ARG A 32 12.47 31.75 8.39
N VAL A 33 11.84 32.85 7.96
CA VAL A 33 12.40 33.75 6.93
C VAL A 33 13.73 34.36 7.37
N GLN A 34 13.95 34.52 8.69
CA GLN A 34 15.18 35.13 9.23
C GLN A 34 16.25 34.11 9.70
N GLN A 35 15.89 32.86 10.00
CA GLN A 35 16.85 31.81 10.42
C GLN A 35 17.22 30.82 9.30
N GLN A 36 16.46 30.75 8.19
CA GLN A 36 16.72 29.79 7.10
C GLN A 36 17.63 30.29 5.98
N GLN A 37 18.06 31.56 6.01
CA GLN A 37 19.12 32.05 5.12
C GLN A 37 20.44 31.28 5.31
N GLU A 38 20.62 30.54 6.42
CA GLU A 38 21.77 29.65 6.66
C GLU A 38 21.58 28.19 6.18
N THR A 39 20.40 27.81 5.64
CA THR A 39 20.07 26.41 5.28
C THR A 39 20.02 26.13 3.76
N ASP A 40 20.49 27.07 2.95
CA ASP A 40 20.60 26.85 1.50
C ASP A 40 21.60 25.72 1.21
N GLY A 41 21.07 24.57 0.76
CA GLY A 41 21.85 23.39 0.36
C GLY A 41 21.78 22.17 1.28
N GLU A 42 21.22 22.25 2.49
CA GLU A 42 21.02 21.04 3.31
C GLU A 42 19.83 20.18 2.80
N PRO A 43 19.98 18.84 2.74
CA PRO A 43 18.89 17.97 2.31
C PRO A 43 17.72 17.93 3.32
N LEU A 44 16.50 17.84 2.81
CA LEU A 44 15.31 17.57 3.60
C LEU A 44 15.33 16.11 4.07
N CYS A 45 15.54 15.89 5.37
CA CYS A 45 15.63 14.55 5.94
C CYS A 45 14.31 14.15 6.62
N LEU A 46 13.72 13.01 6.21
CA LEU A 46 12.48 12.45 6.75
C LEU A 46 12.68 10.99 7.15
N LEU A 47 12.01 10.53 8.22
CA LEU A 47 12.13 9.16 8.73
C LEU A 47 10.80 8.41 8.63
N GLN A 48 10.84 7.15 8.24
CA GLN A 48 9.70 6.24 8.25
C GLN A 48 10.05 5.05 9.13
N VAL A 49 9.39 4.92 10.29
CA VAL A 49 9.65 3.86 11.26
C VAL A 49 8.56 2.80 11.16
N CYS A 50 8.94 1.65 10.61
CA CYS A 50 8.08 0.52 10.31
C CYS A 50 6.77 0.94 9.60
N PRO A 51 6.86 1.61 8.44
CA PRO A 51 5.69 1.91 7.60
C PRO A 51 5.01 0.65 7.03
N TYR A 52 5.66 -0.52 7.08
CA TYR A 52 5.19 -1.86 6.65
C TYR A 52 5.10 -2.07 5.14
N ASP A 53 4.89 -0.99 4.39
CA ASP A 53 4.94 -0.94 2.94
C ASP A 53 5.45 0.42 2.44
N CYS A 54 5.60 0.54 1.13
CA CYS A 54 6.15 1.74 0.49
C CYS A 54 5.13 2.89 0.29
N ARG A 55 3.91 2.84 0.86
CA ARG A 55 2.86 3.83 0.57
C ARG A 55 3.24 5.26 0.96
N HIS A 56 3.84 5.43 2.14
CA HIS A 56 4.30 6.74 2.62
C HIS A 56 5.49 7.22 1.77
N THR A 57 6.39 6.30 1.38
CA THR A 57 7.50 6.59 0.46
C THR A 57 6.97 7.09 -0.87
N LEU A 58 6.00 6.39 -1.47
CA LEU A 58 5.42 6.72 -2.77
C LEU A 58 4.68 8.05 -2.77
N ALA A 59 3.82 8.28 -1.77
CA ALA A 59 3.11 9.55 -1.66
C ALA A 59 4.08 10.73 -1.55
N THR A 60 5.10 10.61 -0.68
CA THR A 60 6.08 11.69 -0.46
C THR A 60 6.95 11.94 -1.68
N VAL A 61 7.52 10.87 -2.28
CA VAL A 61 8.43 11.00 -3.43
C VAL A 61 7.70 11.48 -4.67
N SER A 62 6.48 11.01 -4.92
CA SER A 62 5.71 11.43 -6.10
C SER A 62 5.32 12.91 -6.02
N SER A 63 4.83 13.38 -4.87
CA SER A 63 4.57 14.81 -4.62
C SER A 63 5.84 15.66 -4.78
N TYR A 64 6.96 15.20 -4.20
CA TYR A 64 8.24 15.88 -4.32
C TYR A 64 8.71 15.99 -5.78
N ALA A 65 8.63 14.90 -6.55
CA ALA A 65 9.01 14.88 -7.97
C ALA A 65 8.14 15.81 -8.83
N ALA A 66 6.84 15.87 -8.56
CA ALA A 66 5.92 16.78 -9.24
C ALA A 66 6.29 18.26 -8.98
N LEU A 67 6.56 18.61 -7.72
CA LEU A 67 6.96 19.97 -7.33
C LEU A 67 8.32 20.38 -7.90
N ALA A 68 9.31 19.49 -7.84
CA ALA A 68 10.65 19.73 -8.41
C ALA A 68 10.59 20.01 -9.93
N THR A 69 9.68 19.31 -10.62
CA THR A 69 9.44 19.53 -12.05
C THR A 69 8.82 20.91 -12.31
N GLN A 70 7.83 21.31 -11.52
CA GLN A 70 7.17 22.61 -11.66
C GLN A 70 8.14 23.78 -11.44
N ASN A 71 9.01 23.69 -10.43
CA ASN A 71 10.04 24.70 -10.18
C ASN A 71 10.98 24.87 -11.38
N SER A 72 11.44 23.75 -11.96
CA SER A 72 12.32 23.77 -13.14
C SER A 72 11.66 24.46 -14.35
N LEU A 73 10.34 24.34 -14.50
CA LEU A 73 9.59 25.03 -15.57
C LEU A 73 9.40 26.52 -15.28
N GLN A 74 9.16 26.89 -14.02
CA GLN A 74 9.01 28.30 -13.61
C GLN A 74 10.32 29.09 -13.73
N ASP A 75 11.46 28.49 -13.35
CA ASP A 75 12.79 29.11 -13.49
C ASP A 75 13.13 29.42 -14.96
N ASN A 76 12.68 28.59 -15.89
CA ASN A 76 12.85 28.83 -17.33
C ASN A 76 11.95 29.94 -17.90
N LEU A 77 10.87 30.31 -17.19
CA LEU A 77 9.90 31.32 -17.63
C LEU A 77 10.09 32.69 -16.94
N GLN A 78 10.81 32.77 -15.82
CA GLN A 78 10.91 33.97 -14.96
C GLN A 78 12.20 34.81 -15.09
N GLN A 79 12.78 34.94 -16.28
CA GLN A 79 13.71 36.05 -16.59
C GLN A 79 12.99 37.19 -17.35
N PRO A 80 13.24 38.47 -17.02
CA PRO A 80 12.74 39.22 -15.87
C PRO A 80 11.51 40.09 -16.22
N LEU A 81 10.40 39.93 -15.49
CA LEU A 81 9.35 40.93 -15.37
C LEU A 81 9.08 41.19 -13.88
N GLN A 82 10.06 41.79 -13.20
CA GLN A 82 9.81 42.40 -11.90
C GLN A 82 9.59 43.90 -12.10
N GLN A 83 8.36 44.35 -11.87
CA GLN A 83 8.02 45.48 -10.99
C GLN A 83 6.57 45.88 -11.24
N THR A 84 5.71 45.66 -10.24
CA THR A 84 4.90 46.68 -9.54
C THR A 84 3.80 45.98 -8.77
N HIS A 85 3.69 46.18 -7.46
CA HIS A 85 2.56 46.92 -6.85
C HIS A 85 2.61 46.91 -5.32
N GLN A 86 2.10 48.01 -4.77
CA GLN A 86 2.04 48.39 -3.37
C GLN A 86 1.00 47.56 -2.58
N PRO A 87 1.12 47.48 -1.24
CA PRO A 87 0.16 46.74 -0.42
C PRO A 87 -1.10 47.57 -0.13
N GLU A 88 -2.26 47.10 -0.61
CA GLU A 88 -3.59 47.58 -0.24
C GLU A 88 -4.16 46.71 0.90
N GLN A 89 -4.88 47.33 1.85
CA GLN A 89 -5.36 46.71 3.10
C GLN A 89 -6.40 45.61 2.85
N LEU A 90 -6.22 44.42 3.44
CA LEU A 90 -6.96 43.19 3.11
C LEU A 90 -8.00 42.76 4.17
N GLN A 91 -9.17 42.33 3.68
CA GLN A 91 -10.36 41.88 4.44
C GLN A 91 -10.33 40.37 4.82
N PRO A 92 -11.20 39.93 5.75
CA PRO A 92 -11.73 38.58 5.99
C PRO A 92 -11.17 37.39 5.20
N GLN A 93 -11.63 37.34 3.93
CA GLN A 93 -11.49 36.22 3.01
C GLN A 93 -10.10 36.10 2.37
N GLN A 94 -9.27 37.15 2.42
CA GLN A 94 -7.91 37.11 1.88
C GLN A 94 -6.93 36.30 2.76
N GLN A 95 -7.24 36.09 4.05
CA GLN A 95 -6.35 35.35 4.96
C GLN A 95 -6.25 33.86 4.61
N GLN A 96 -7.30 33.25 4.04
CA GLN A 96 -7.25 31.86 3.57
C GLN A 96 -6.39 31.74 2.30
N ALA A 97 -6.57 32.65 1.34
CA ALA A 97 -5.80 32.66 0.09
C ALA A 97 -4.30 32.92 0.35
N THR A 98 -3.95 33.79 1.30
CA THR A 98 -2.55 34.01 1.69
C THR A 98 -1.95 32.79 2.38
N SER A 99 -2.68 32.10 3.25
CA SER A 99 -2.17 30.89 3.93
C SER A 99 -1.87 29.73 2.96
N GLN A 100 -2.73 29.51 1.96
CA GLN A 100 -2.51 28.49 0.93
C GLN A 100 -1.34 28.85 0.00
N ALA A 101 -1.24 30.10 -0.41
CA ALA A 101 -0.11 30.58 -1.22
C ALA A 101 1.23 30.45 -0.47
N GLN A 102 1.23 30.78 0.83
CA GLN A 102 2.39 30.62 1.71
C GLN A 102 2.81 29.15 1.87
N GLN A 103 1.85 28.24 2.04
CA GLN A 103 2.12 26.79 2.09
C GLN A 103 2.70 26.28 0.76
N MET A 104 2.10 26.65 -0.37
CA MET A 104 2.61 26.27 -1.69
C MET A 104 4.02 26.77 -1.93
N HIS A 105 4.31 28.02 -1.57
CA HIS A 105 5.66 28.57 -1.66
C HIS A 105 6.66 27.82 -0.76
N GLN A 106 6.24 27.39 0.44
CA GLN A 106 7.07 26.55 1.30
C GLN A 106 7.37 25.18 0.67
N LEU A 107 6.36 24.52 0.10
CA LEU A 107 6.53 23.24 -0.59
C LEU A 107 7.48 23.36 -1.80
N GLN A 108 7.34 24.43 -2.58
CA GLN A 108 8.24 24.72 -3.70
C GLN A 108 9.69 24.89 -3.24
N ARG A 109 9.94 25.63 -2.15
CA ARG A 109 11.29 25.77 -1.58
C ARG A 109 11.85 24.44 -1.07
N GLN A 110 11.03 23.63 -0.41
CA GLN A 110 11.47 22.29 0.04
C GLN A 110 11.85 21.40 -1.16
N ALA A 111 11.14 21.54 -2.29
CA ALA A 111 11.44 20.82 -3.52
C ALA A 111 12.70 21.33 -4.27
N GLN A 112 13.35 22.38 -3.79
CA GLN A 112 14.68 22.81 -4.27
C GLN A 112 15.84 22.11 -3.53
N GLN A 113 15.57 21.49 -2.36
CA GLN A 113 16.55 20.75 -1.57
C GLN A 113 16.53 19.26 -1.97
N GLN A 114 17.66 18.54 -1.87
CA GLN A 114 17.65 17.08 -2.02
C GLN A 114 16.79 16.42 -0.92
N LEU A 115 16.06 15.36 -1.28
CA LEU A 115 15.22 14.59 -0.36
C LEU A 115 15.98 13.37 0.16
N HIS A 116 16.20 13.28 1.48
CA HIS A 116 16.75 12.11 2.15
C HIS A 116 15.66 11.41 2.98
N LEU A 117 15.23 10.23 2.52
CA LEU A 117 14.30 9.36 3.24
C LEU A 117 15.06 8.27 3.99
N TYR A 118 14.81 8.12 5.28
CA TYR A 118 15.32 7.01 6.08
C TYR A 118 14.16 6.05 6.31
N VAL A 119 14.23 4.83 5.79
CA VAL A 119 13.20 3.80 5.93
C VAL A 119 13.72 2.71 6.84
N TYR A 120 13.18 2.66 8.05
CA TYR A 120 13.50 1.63 9.03
C TYR A 120 12.40 0.59 9.06
N GLU A 121 12.76 -0.68 8.93
CA GLU A 121 11.89 -1.82 9.20
C GLU A 121 12.54 -2.76 10.19
N SER A 122 11.73 -3.47 10.97
CA SER A 122 12.23 -4.44 11.95
C SER A 122 12.79 -5.69 11.26
N GLU A 123 12.21 -6.07 10.12
CA GLU A 123 12.52 -7.30 9.40
C GLU A 123 13.06 -6.98 7.98
N PRO A 124 14.16 -7.61 7.54
CA PRO A 124 14.74 -7.38 6.22
C PRO A 124 13.79 -7.83 5.09
N GLU A 125 12.91 -8.80 5.33
CA GLU A 125 11.89 -9.23 4.39
C GLU A 125 10.95 -8.08 3.97
N VAL A 126 10.63 -7.18 4.91
CA VAL A 126 9.79 -6.01 4.61
C VAL A 126 10.58 -5.02 3.76
N LEU A 127 11.86 -4.76 4.06
CA LEU A 127 12.72 -3.91 3.21
C LEU A 127 12.83 -4.48 1.78
N ALA A 128 12.96 -5.79 1.64
CA ALA A 128 12.98 -6.45 0.33
C ALA A 128 11.70 -6.17 -0.47
N ARG A 129 10.53 -6.16 0.20
CA ARG A 129 9.26 -5.81 -0.42
C ARG A 129 9.19 -4.34 -0.82
N HIS A 130 9.73 -3.41 -0.04
CA HIS A 130 9.82 -2.00 -0.45
C HIS A 130 10.58 -1.88 -1.77
N LEU A 131 11.74 -2.55 -1.88
CA LEU A 131 12.55 -2.56 -3.10
C LEU A 131 11.81 -3.21 -4.28
N LEU A 132 11.17 -4.36 -4.06
CA LEU A 132 10.40 -5.07 -5.09
C LEU A 132 9.24 -4.21 -5.63
N LEU A 133 8.42 -3.66 -4.74
CA LEU A 133 7.24 -2.87 -5.10
C LEU A 133 7.62 -1.57 -5.81
N LEU A 134 8.70 -0.91 -5.37
CA LEU A 134 9.22 0.26 -6.05
C LEU A 134 9.84 -0.09 -7.41
N ALA A 135 10.53 -1.23 -7.54
CA ALA A 135 11.07 -1.70 -8.82
C ALA A 135 9.96 -1.94 -9.86
N VAL A 136 8.81 -2.52 -9.45
CA VAL A 136 7.64 -2.69 -10.33
C VAL A 136 7.16 -1.35 -10.89
N LEU A 137 7.11 -0.30 -10.07
CA LEU A 137 6.63 1.02 -10.50
C LEU A 137 7.58 1.70 -11.50
N PHE A 138 8.88 1.44 -11.40
CA PHE A 138 9.88 2.00 -12.32
C PHE A 138 10.20 1.10 -13.52
N ASP A 139 9.50 -0.03 -13.69
CA ASP A 139 9.74 -0.93 -14.81
C ASP A 139 9.22 -0.34 -16.14
N ALA A 140 10.13 0.27 -16.90
CA ALA A 140 9.87 0.84 -18.20
C ALA A 140 9.46 -0.19 -19.27
N ALA A 141 9.71 -1.49 -19.05
CA ALA A 141 9.31 -2.54 -19.99
C ALA A 141 7.81 -2.88 -19.88
N LEU A 142 7.14 -2.44 -18.82
CA LEU A 142 5.73 -2.69 -18.58
C LEU A 142 4.90 -1.41 -18.74
N PRO A 143 3.75 -1.49 -19.46
CA PRO A 143 2.80 -0.38 -19.51
C PRO A 143 2.34 0.03 -18.10
N VAL A 144 2.11 1.34 -17.89
CA VAL A 144 1.71 1.91 -16.59
C VAL A 144 0.60 1.11 -15.89
N ARG A 145 -0.43 0.72 -16.64
CA ARG A 145 -1.56 -0.02 -16.10
C ARG A 145 -1.17 -1.41 -15.62
N VAL A 146 -0.36 -2.12 -16.39
CA VAL A 146 0.17 -3.44 -16.03
C VAL A 146 1.05 -3.33 -14.78
N ARG A 147 1.82 -2.25 -14.63
CA ARG A 147 2.59 -1.99 -13.40
C ARG A 147 1.68 -1.81 -12.18
N ALA A 148 0.60 -1.03 -12.29
CA ALA A 148 -0.36 -0.83 -11.19
C ALA A 148 -1.03 -2.17 -10.78
N GLU A 149 -1.51 -2.94 -11.75
CA GLU A 149 -2.11 -4.26 -11.53
C GLU A 149 -1.15 -5.23 -10.84
N LEU A 150 0.07 -5.34 -11.37
CA LEU A 150 1.13 -6.19 -10.84
C LEU A 150 1.57 -5.77 -9.43
N PHE A 151 1.67 -4.46 -9.19
CA PHE A 151 1.97 -3.91 -7.87
C PHE A 151 0.91 -4.34 -6.86
N LEU A 152 -0.38 -4.16 -7.18
CA LEU A 152 -1.47 -4.49 -6.27
C LEU A 152 -1.54 -5.99 -5.97
N GLU A 153 -1.33 -6.85 -6.98
CA GLU A 153 -1.23 -8.30 -6.78
C GLU A 153 -0.08 -8.68 -5.84
N LEU A 154 1.14 -8.18 -6.09
CA LEU A 154 2.32 -8.49 -5.28
C LEU A 154 2.20 -7.92 -3.86
N HIS A 155 1.56 -6.76 -3.71
CA HIS A 155 1.32 -6.10 -2.45
C HIS A 155 0.35 -6.89 -1.57
N GLY A 156 -0.84 -7.22 -2.09
CA GLY A 156 -2.00 -7.60 -1.28
C GLY A 156 -2.50 -9.04 -1.41
N ASN A 157 -2.05 -9.81 -2.41
CA ASN A 157 -2.57 -11.15 -2.65
C ASN A 157 -1.61 -12.22 -2.13
N ALA A 158 -2.14 -13.21 -1.40
CA ALA A 158 -1.40 -14.39 -0.96
C ALA A 158 -1.03 -15.29 -2.15
N VAL A 159 -1.91 -15.42 -3.14
CA VAL A 159 -1.67 -16.18 -4.38
C VAL A 159 -1.67 -15.25 -5.59
N LEU A 160 -0.88 -15.61 -6.60
CA LEU A 160 -0.58 -14.84 -7.80
C LEU A 160 -1.02 -15.59 -9.05
N ARG A 161 -1.27 -14.82 -10.12
CA ARG A 161 -1.30 -15.37 -11.47
C ARG A 161 0.10 -15.87 -11.85
N GLN A 162 0.16 -16.85 -12.73
CA GLN A 162 1.45 -17.41 -13.17
C GLN A 162 2.39 -16.34 -13.72
N LYS A 163 1.87 -15.41 -14.53
CA LYS A 163 2.65 -14.28 -15.08
C LYS A 163 3.23 -13.37 -13.99
N SER A 164 2.46 -13.06 -12.95
CA SER A 164 2.92 -12.23 -11.83
C SER A 164 3.98 -12.96 -11.00
N ALA A 165 3.86 -14.27 -10.82
CA ALA A 165 4.86 -15.09 -10.15
C ALA A 165 6.16 -15.22 -10.96
N ASP A 166 6.07 -15.39 -12.28
CA ASP A 166 7.25 -15.41 -13.15
C ASP A 166 7.97 -14.05 -13.14
N TYR A 167 7.21 -12.95 -13.16
CA TYR A 167 7.77 -11.62 -12.96
C TYR A 167 8.50 -11.49 -11.62
N LEU A 168 7.88 -11.94 -10.51
CA LEU A 168 8.49 -11.90 -9.19
C LEU A 168 9.85 -12.61 -9.18
N VAL A 169 9.96 -13.77 -9.81
CA VAL A 169 11.21 -14.52 -9.92
C VAL A 169 12.28 -13.72 -10.68
N GLU A 170 11.93 -13.13 -11.82
CA GLU A 170 12.89 -12.35 -12.62
C GLU A 170 13.29 -11.04 -11.93
N ALA A 171 12.33 -10.31 -11.36
CA ALA A 171 12.60 -9.09 -10.59
C ALA A 171 13.52 -9.38 -9.40
N SER A 172 13.32 -10.51 -8.71
CA SER A 172 14.15 -10.91 -7.57
C SER A 172 15.60 -11.18 -7.96
N LYS A 173 15.86 -11.78 -9.13
CA LYS A 173 17.22 -11.95 -9.67
C LYS A 173 17.90 -10.60 -9.90
N GLY A 174 17.16 -9.68 -10.50
CA GLY A 174 17.64 -8.32 -10.76
C GLY A 174 17.96 -7.57 -9.47
N LEU A 175 17.06 -7.64 -8.49
CA LEU A 175 17.21 -7.01 -7.17
C LEU A 175 18.40 -7.58 -6.39
N GLU A 176 18.56 -8.91 -6.37
CA GLU A 176 19.71 -9.57 -5.76
C GLU A 176 21.04 -9.07 -6.35
N HIS A 177 21.11 -8.97 -7.68
CA HIS A 177 22.29 -8.47 -8.37
C HIS A 177 22.56 -6.99 -8.05
N ALA A 178 21.51 -6.16 -8.08
CA ALA A 178 21.63 -4.72 -7.79
C ALA A 178 22.07 -4.45 -6.35
N VAL A 179 21.48 -5.15 -5.36
CA VAL A 179 21.87 -5.03 -3.95
C VAL A 179 23.30 -5.49 -3.72
N SER A 180 23.75 -6.53 -4.41
CA SER A 180 25.14 -6.97 -4.38
C SER A 180 26.09 -5.89 -4.90
N GLN A 181 25.73 -5.21 -6.01
CA GLN A 181 26.53 -4.11 -6.55
C GLN A 181 26.55 -2.88 -5.62
N LEU A 182 25.40 -2.48 -5.09
CA LEU A 182 25.28 -1.39 -4.12
C LEU A 182 26.07 -1.66 -2.83
N SER A 183 26.27 -2.93 -2.49
CA SER A 183 27.08 -3.34 -1.34
C SER A 183 28.59 -3.28 -1.60
N LEU A 184 29.02 -3.37 -2.86
CA LEU A 184 30.43 -3.45 -3.27
C LEU A 184 31.00 -2.12 -3.78
N CYS A 185 30.16 -1.18 -4.24
CA CYS A 185 30.60 0.08 -4.82
C CYS A 185 29.83 1.28 -4.25
N SER A 186 30.55 2.31 -3.79
CA SER A 186 30.04 3.68 -3.93
C SER A 186 29.93 3.93 -5.43
N LEU A 187 28.71 3.92 -5.98
CA LEU A 187 28.50 4.23 -7.39
C LEU A 187 29.15 5.59 -7.71
N PRO A 188 29.95 5.71 -8.78
CA PRO A 188 30.29 7.03 -9.29
C PRO A 188 28.98 7.72 -9.69
N ALA A 189 28.82 8.99 -9.31
CA ALA A 189 27.61 9.79 -9.44
C ALA A 189 27.14 10.06 -10.90
N ALA A 190 27.74 9.41 -11.90
CA ALA A 190 27.42 9.59 -13.30
C ALA A 190 26.68 8.36 -13.83
N LEU A 191 25.39 8.54 -14.16
CA LEU A 191 24.75 7.71 -15.18
C LEU A 191 25.68 7.69 -16.42
N PRO A 192 25.85 6.55 -17.10
CA PRO A 192 26.46 6.57 -18.42
C PRO A 192 25.55 7.39 -19.35
N THR A 193 25.90 8.66 -19.56
CA THR A 193 25.29 9.51 -20.57
C THR A 193 25.45 8.81 -21.91
N ALA A 194 24.35 8.73 -22.65
CA ALA A 194 24.21 8.02 -23.92
C ALA A 194 24.95 8.69 -25.10
N ALA A 195 26.19 9.15 -24.88
CA ALA A 195 27.00 9.85 -25.87
C ALA A 195 28.44 9.31 -25.88
N SER A 196 28.62 8.09 -26.39
CA SER A 196 29.83 7.69 -27.13
C SER A 196 29.56 6.40 -27.89
N SER A 197 29.94 6.45 -29.16
CA SER A 197 29.46 5.64 -30.27
C SER A 197 30.21 4.31 -30.45
N SER A 198 29.54 3.40 -31.16
CA SER A 198 30.07 2.28 -31.95
C SER A 198 30.55 1.00 -31.24
N SER A 199 29.61 0.14 -30.86
CA SER A 199 29.62 -1.29 -31.25
C SER A 199 28.26 -1.93 -30.93
N SER A 200 27.77 -2.75 -31.86
CA SER A 200 26.46 -3.41 -31.86
C SER A 200 26.33 -4.50 -30.81
N SER A 201 26.14 -4.13 -29.56
CA SER A 201 25.66 -5.02 -28.52
C SER A 201 24.58 -4.32 -27.73
N CYS A 202 23.33 -4.63 -28.07
CA CYS A 202 22.15 -4.32 -27.28
C CYS A 202 22.37 -4.88 -25.88
N LYS A 203 22.70 -4.00 -24.92
CA LYS A 203 22.70 -4.38 -23.50
C LYS A 203 21.32 -4.95 -23.18
N PRO A 204 21.23 -6.08 -22.44
CA PRO A 204 19.95 -6.74 -22.22
C PRO A 204 18.97 -5.80 -21.49
N PRO A 205 17.66 -5.92 -21.77
CA PRO A 205 16.60 -5.07 -21.17
C PRO A 205 16.61 -5.06 -19.62
N GLN A 206 17.23 -6.05 -18.98
CA GLN A 206 17.39 -6.15 -17.53
C GLN A 206 18.26 -5.04 -16.91
N GLN A 207 19.16 -4.39 -17.66
CA GLN A 207 20.09 -3.40 -17.08
C GLN A 207 19.49 -2.00 -16.92
N GLN A 208 18.39 -1.69 -17.63
CA GLN A 208 17.64 -0.43 -17.48
C GLN A 208 16.57 -0.49 -16.38
N GLN A 209 16.06 -1.68 -16.07
CA GLN A 209 14.92 -1.93 -15.16
C GLN A 209 15.18 -1.53 -13.69
N LEU A 210 16.45 -1.47 -13.27
CA LEU A 210 16.84 -1.25 -11.87
C LEU A 210 17.52 0.12 -11.65
N GLY A 211 17.48 1.03 -12.65
CA GLY A 211 18.12 2.34 -12.54
C GLY A 211 17.63 3.16 -11.35
N ALA A 212 16.35 3.03 -10.98
CA ALA A 212 15.78 3.66 -9.80
C ALA A 212 16.41 3.19 -8.48
N LEU A 213 17.04 2.00 -8.46
CA LEU A 213 17.72 1.48 -7.28
C LEU A 213 18.97 2.28 -6.90
N ALA A 214 19.52 3.09 -7.81
CA ALA A 214 20.61 4.01 -7.49
C ALA A 214 20.21 5.13 -6.52
N ALA A 215 18.91 5.33 -6.29
CA ALA A 215 18.41 6.19 -5.21
C ALA A 215 18.57 5.54 -3.83
N PHE A 216 18.73 4.22 -3.74
CA PHE A 216 18.78 3.50 -2.47
C PHE A 216 20.20 3.38 -1.95
N ASP A 217 20.33 3.56 -0.65
CA ASP A 217 21.60 3.50 0.08
C ASP A 217 21.50 2.43 1.18
N LEU A 218 22.43 1.47 1.12
CA LEU A 218 22.51 0.34 2.06
C LEU A 218 23.59 0.55 3.14
N SER A 219 24.24 1.71 3.18
CA SER A 219 25.36 2.02 4.09
C SER A 219 24.97 1.94 5.57
N LEU A 220 23.68 2.13 5.87
CA LEU A 220 23.14 2.04 7.24
C LEU A 220 22.74 0.63 7.65
N LEU A 221 22.71 -0.33 6.72
CA LEU A 221 22.54 -1.76 7.01
C LEU A 221 23.89 -2.39 7.39
N ARG A 222 23.87 -3.23 8.42
CA ARG A 222 25.00 -4.11 8.78
C ARG A 222 25.16 -5.21 7.73
N TYR A 223 26.36 -5.78 7.63
CA TYR A 223 26.61 -6.89 6.69
C TYR A 223 25.62 -8.05 6.85
N GLN A 224 25.33 -8.46 8.09
CA GLN A 224 24.32 -9.49 8.37
C GLN A 224 22.92 -9.13 7.84
N GLU A 225 22.53 -7.86 7.91
CA GLU A 225 21.23 -7.39 7.42
C GLU A 225 21.19 -7.35 5.89
N ARG A 226 22.32 -7.03 5.25
CA ARG A 226 22.46 -7.11 3.78
C ARG A 226 22.43 -8.55 3.30
N ASP A 227 23.10 -9.46 4.01
CA ASP A 227 23.08 -10.89 3.69
C ASP A 227 21.66 -11.45 3.83
N ALA A 228 20.94 -11.08 4.89
CA ALA A 228 19.53 -11.47 5.08
C ALA A 228 18.61 -10.89 3.98
N LEU A 229 18.89 -9.67 3.52
CA LEU A 229 18.18 -9.05 2.39
C LEU A 229 18.42 -9.82 1.09
N LEU A 230 19.67 -10.23 0.81
CA LEU A 230 20.03 -11.06 -0.34
C LEU A 230 19.37 -12.44 -0.27
N GLU A 231 19.42 -13.08 0.90
CA GLU A 231 18.76 -14.36 1.15
C GLU A 231 17.26 -14.28 0.89
N THR A 232 16.63 -13.16 1.25
CA THR A 232 15.21 -12.91 0.98
C THR A 232 14.91 -12.95 -0.52
N PHE A 233 15.69 -12.27 -1.36
CA PHE A 233 15.49 -12.31 -2.82
C PHE A 233 15.74 -13.71 -3.39
N GLN A 234 16.67 -14.47 -2.84
CA GLN A 234 16.88 -15.87 -3.22
C GLN A 234 15.67 -16.73 -2.88
N ARG A 235 15.05 -16.52 -1.71
CA ARG A 235 13.81 -17.22 -1.31
C ARG A 235 12.64 -16.87 -2.23
N TYR A 236 12.52 -15.62 -2.70
CA TYR A 236 11.45 -15.24 -3.63
C TYR A 236 11.49 -16.06 -4.93
N ARG A 237 12.70 -16.44 -5.37
CA ARG A 237 12.94 -17.24 -6.58
C ARG A 237 12.66 -18.73 -6.41
N HIS A 238 12.51 -19.21 -5.17
CA HIS A 238 12.41 -20.63 -4.90
C HIS A 238 11.06 -21.19 -5.36
N LYS A 239 11.06 -21.88 -6.51
CA LYS A 239 9.86 -22.42 -7.17
C LYS A 239 9.30 -23.70 -6.54
N ALA A 240 9.83 -24.20 -5.42
CA ALA A 240 9.18 -25.32 -4.75
C ALA A 240 7.78 -24.88 -4.38
N GLY A 241 6.77 -25.64 -4.81
CA GLY A 241 5.36 -25.31 -4.65
C GLY A 241 4.99 -25.15 -3.18
N PHE A 242 5.16 -23.93 -2.65
CA PHE A 242 4.71 -23.59 -1.32
C PHE A 242 3.19 -23.53 -1.33
N ASP A 243 2.57 -24.35 -0.49
CA ASP A 243 1.11 -24.40 -0.37
C ASP A 243 0.61 -23.18 0.42
N MET A 244 0.54 -22.04 -0.26
CA MET A 244 0.07 -20.78 0.31
C MET A 244 -1.38 -20.88 0.80
N PRO A 245 -2.34 -21.49 0.08
CA PRO A 245 -3.70 -21.69 0.60
C PRO A 245 -3.72 -22.43 1.94
N LYS A 246 -2.91 -23.49 2.10
CA LYS A 246 -2.81 -24.20 3.38
C LYS A 246 -2.16 -23.36 4.47
N ALA A 247 -1.15 -22.56 4.14
CA ALA A 247 -0.53 -21.65 5.11
C ALA A 247 -1.52 -20.57 5.59
N TRP A 248 -2.27 -19.96 4.67
CA TRP A 248 -3.37 -19.04 4.97
C TRP A 248 -4.43 -19.71 5.85
N ASP A 249 -4.87 -20.92 5.47
CA ASP A 249 -5.86 -21.67 6.23
C ASP A 249 -5.38 -21.99 7.66
N GLY A 250 -4.13 -22.40 7.81
CA GLY A 250 -3.51 -22.63 9.12
C GLY A 250 -3.51 -21.39 10.01
N ARG A 251 -3.30 -20.21 9.43
CA ARG A 251 -3.40 -18.92 10.13
C ARG A 251 -4.83 -18.62 10.55
N CYS A 252 -5.79 -18.83 9.66
CA CYS A 252 -7.22 -18.70 9.98
C CYS A 252 -7.64 -19.66 11.09
N ARG A 253 -7.24 -20.93 11.05
CA ARG A 253 -7.52 -21.92 12.12
C ARG A 253 -6.95 -21.48 13.46
N LYS A 254 -5.71 -20.98 13.46
CA LYS A 254 -5.08 -20.47 14.69
C LYS A 254 -5.83 -19.26 15.26
N TRP A 255 -6.27 -18.33 14.41
CA TRP A 255 -6.96 -17.12 14.85
C TRP A 255 -8.39 -17.38 15.32
N TYR A 256 -9.19 -18.09 14.51
CA TYR A 256 -10.58 -18.33 14.82
C TYR A 256 -10.78 -19.43 15.86
N ALA A 257 -9.81 -20.32 16.03
CA ALA A 257 -9.85 -21.47 16.93
C ALA A 257 -11.19 -22.23 16.77
N ASP A 258 -11.92 -22.44 17.86
CA ASP A 258 -13.21 -23.15 17.89
C ASP A 258 -14.28 -22.52 16.96
N ARG A 259 -14.10 -21.24 16.58
CA ARG A 259 -15.02 -20.53 15.69
C ARG A 259 -14.65 -20.64 14.21
N TYR A 260 -13.62 -21.41 13.85
CA TYR A 260 -13.12 -21.50 12.48
C TYR A 260 -14.19 -22.01 11.48
N ASP A 261 -15.02 -22.96 11.89
CA ASP A 261 -16.11 -23.47 11.05
C ASP A 261 -17.19 -22.40 10.79
N PHE A 262 -17.32 -21.44 11.71
CA PHE A 262 -18.21 -20.29 11.61
C PHE A 262 -17.53 -19.03 11.04
N ARG A 263 -16.30 -19.13 10.49
CA ARG A 263 -15.51 -17.96 10.07
C ARG A 263 -16.22 -17.07 9.07
N THR A 264 -17.04 -17.62 8.18
CA THR A 264 -17.83 -16.83 7.22
C THR A 264 -18.76 -15.85 7.94
N ASN A 265 -19.41 -16.30 9.02
CA ASN A 265 -20.28 -15.46 9.84
C ASN A 265 -19.46 -14.44 10.65
N MET A 266 -18.25 -14.82 11.09
CA MET A 266 -17.34 -13.89 11.76
C MET A 266 -16.85 -12.78 10.83
N VAL A 267 -16.55 -13.11 9.57
CA VAL A 267 -16.17 -12.13 8.54
C VAL A 267 -17.32 -11.18 8.24
N ASP A 268 -18.53 -11.70 8.13
CA ASP A 268 -19.75 -10.90 7.93
C ASP A 268 -19.98 -9.92 9.10
N TRP A 269 -19.87 -10.42 10.33
CA TRP A 269 -19.98 -9.62 11.53
C TRP A 269 -18.87 -8.56 11.63
N ASP A 270 -17.61 -8.92 11.39
CA ASP A 270 -16.49 -7.97 11.38
C ASP A 270 -16.73 -6.82 10.39
N TYR A 271 -17.28 -7.13 9.21
CA TYR A 271 -17.61 -6.11 8.23
C TYR A 271 -18.74 -5.20 8.69
N HIS A 272 -19.92 -5.76 8.99
CA HIS A 272 -21.12 -4.97 9.27
C HIS A 272 -21.10 -4.28 10.62
N MET A 273 -20.34 -4.78 11.60
CA MET A 273 -20.27 -4.21 12.94
C MET A 273 -19.05 -3.33 13.16
N ARG A 274 -18.02 -3.41 12.30
CA ARG A 274 -16.77 -2.66 12.51
C ARG A 274 -16.38 -1.84 11.29
N LEU A 275 -16.17 -2.48 10.14
CA LEU A 275 -15.68 -1.77 8.95
C LEU A 275 -16.73 -0.82 8.34
N SER A 276 -17.96 -1.29 8.17
CA SER A 276 -19.03 -0.49 7.56
C SER A 276 -19.48 0.68 8.43
N PRO A 277 -19.70 0.53 9.76
CA PRO A 277 -20.13 1.65 10.62
C PRO A 277 -19.06 2.74 10.79
N ARG A 278 -17.77 2.37 10.72
CA ARG A 278 -16.66 3.33 10.73
C ARG A 278 -16.63 4.23 9.49
N GLY A 279 -17.28 3.79 8.42
CA GLY A 279 -17.42 4.57 7.20
C GLY A 279 -16.13 4.67 6.39
N THR A 280 -16.12 5.65 5.50
CA THR A 280 -14.99 5.95 4.60
C THR A 280 -14.31 7.24 5.08
N PRO A 281 -12.96 7.28 5.10
CA PRO A 281 -12.20 8.49 5.39
C PRO A 281 -12.76 9.74 4.70
N PHE A 282 -12.90 10.84 5.46
CA PHE A 282 -13.38 12.14 4.99
C PHE A 282 -14.83 12.20 4.46
N MET A 283 -15.62 11.15 4.63
CA MET A 283 -17.02 11.09 4.22
C MET A 283 -17.97 11.00 5.41
N ASP A 284 -19.26 11.24 5.15
CA ASP A 284 -20.31 10.95 6.11
C ASP A 284 -20.29 9.45 6.47
N PRO A 285 -20.20 9.06 7.75
CA PRO A 285 -20.29 7.66 8.17
C PRO A 285 -21.53 6.93 7.63
N ALA A 286 -22.63 7.64 7.38
CA ALA A 286 -23.84 7.07 6.77
C ALA A 286 -23.63 6.56 5.34
N ALA A 287 -22.57 6.99 4.64
CA ALA A 287 -22.19 6.46 3.33
C ALA A 287 -21.61 5.03 3.41
N GLY A 288 -21.23 4.56 4.60
CA GLY A 288 -20.62 3.25 4.80
C GLY A 288 -19.17 3.18 4.32
N SER A 289 -18.67 1.96 4.15
CA SER A 289 -17.29 1.70 3.73
C SER A 289 -17.15 1.60 2.20
N ILE A 290 -16.13 2.25 1.66
CA ILE A 290 -15.68 2.10 0.27
C ILE A 290 -15.03 0.75 0.01
N VAL A 291 -14.52 0.11 1.07
CA VAL A 291 -14.14 -1.29 1.02
C VAL A 291 -15.43 -2.09 0.95
N GLN A 292 -15.80 -2.56 -0.24
CA GLN A 292 -17.05 -3.29 -0.42
C GLN A 292 -17.02 -4.65 0.27
N PHE A 293 -18.18 -5.09 0.76
CA PHE A 293 -18.34 -6.36 1.47
C PHE A 293 -17.82 -7.55 0.66
N GLN A 294 -18.09 -7.58 -0.65
CA GLN A 294 -17.67 -8.68 -1.52
C GLN A 294 -16.14 -8.83 -1.54
N HIS A 295 -15.40 -7.73 -1.71
CA HIS A 295 -13.94 -7.73 -1.70
C HIS A 295 -13.39 -8.08 -0.31
N PHE A 296 -13.94 -7.47 0.75
CA PHE A 296 -13.51 -7.78 2.11
C PHE A 296 -13.71 -9.26 2.45
N ARG A 297 -14.90 -9.81 2.16
CA ARG A 297 -15.24 -11.20 2.39
C ARG A 297 -14.38 -12.14 1.56
N HIS A 298 -14.21 -11.85 0.28
CA HIS A 298 -13.38 -12.65 -0.61
C HIS A 298 -11.94 -12.74 -0.05
N TRP A 299 -11.31 -11.59 0.23
CA TRP A 299 -9.96 -11.54 0.79
C TRP A 299 -9.83 -12.28 2.13
N ARG A 300 -10.76 -12.09 3.07
CA ARG A 300 -10.72 -12.79 4.37
C ARG A 300 -10.82 -14.32 4.23
N LEU A 301 -11.40 -14.82 3.15
CA LEU A 301 -11.58 -16.25 2.91
C LEU A 301 -10.48 -16.87 2.04
N THR A 302 -9.90 -16.11 1.10
CA THR A 302 -8.96 -16.64 0.08
C THR A 302 -7.55 -16.05 0.16
N GLY A 303 -7.38 -14.91 0.83
CA GLY A 303 -6.14 -14.13 0.82
C GLY A 303 -5.90 -13.32 -0.45
N VAL A 304 -6.88 -13.21 -1.36
CA VAL A 304 -6.78 -12.43 -2.60
C VAL A 304 -7.54 -11.11 -2.44
N ALA A 305 -6.87 -9.97 -2.52
CA ALA A 305 -7.49 -8.65 -2.36
C ALA A 305 -7.81 -7.98 -3.70
N HIS A 306 -6.95 -8.18 -4.70
CA HIS A 306 -7.00 -7.54 -6.00
C HIS A 306 -7.15 -8.59 -7.09
N GLU A 307 -8.41 -8.83 -7.50
CA GLU A 307 -8.74 -9.78 -8.56
C GLU A 307 -8.73 -9.11 -9.94
N LEU A 308 -8.15 -9.80 -10.93
CA LEU A 308 -8.18 -9.37 -12.33
C LEU A 308 -9.07 -10.29 -13.16
N ARG A 309 -10.26 -9.81 -13.51
CA ARG A 309 -11.16 -10.33 -14.57
C ARG A 309 -11.17 -11.86 -14.73
N GLY A 310 -11.53 -12.60 -13.68
CA GLY A 310 -11.68 -14.06 -13.75
C GLY A 310 -10.36 -14.84 -13.97
N SER A 311 -9.21 -14.20 -13.71
CA SER A 311 -7.91 -14.86 -13.79
C SER A 311 -7.77 -15.98 -12.75
N ALA A 312 -7.03 -17.02 -13.10
CA ALA A 312 -6.66 -18.07 -12.16
C ALA A 312 -5.45 -17.65 -11.31
N TYR A 313 -5.56 -17.83 -10.00
CA TYR A 313 -4.50 -17.57 -9.03
C TYR A 313 -3.97 -18.89 -8.46
N THR A 314 -2.86 -19.37 -9.00
CA THR A 314 -2.34 -20.72 -8.76
C THR A 314 -0.95 -20.74 -8.12
N ALA A 315 -0.21 -19.63 -8.19
CA ALA A 315 1.15 -19.55 -7.68
C ALA A 315 1.19 -18.86 -6.31
N ALA A 316 2.11 -19.28 -5.43
CA ALA A 316 2.30 -18.60 -4.15
C ALA A 316 2.97 -17.23 -4.32
N ASN A 317 2.51 -16.22 -3.62
CA ASN A 317 3.24 -14.97 -3.46
C ASN A 317 4.38 -15.18 -2.45
N SER A 318 5.55 -15.61 -2.94
CA SER A 318 6.73 -15.83 -2.09
C SER A 318 7.22 -14.55 -1.39
N SER A 319 6.83 -13.36 -1.88
CA SER A 319 7.16 -12.08 -1.24
C SER A 319 6.38 -11.78 0.04
N LEU A 320 5.41 -12.62 0.42
CA LEU A 320 4.69 -12.54 1.70
C LEU A 320 5.12 -13.62 2.70
N LEU A 321 6.15 -14.39 2.35
CA LEU A 321 6.72 -15.41 3.23
C LEU A 321 7.85 -14.82 4.08
N SER A 322 7.90 -15.24 5.33
CA SER A 322 8.94 -14.83 6.26
C SER A 322 9.20 -15.92 7.30
N THR A 323 10.22 -15.70 8.11
CA THR A 323 10.55 -16.56 9.24
C THR A 323 10.05 -15.91 10.53
N ALA A 324 9.14 -16.58 11.24
CA ALA A 324 8.79 -16.22 12.61
C ALA A 324 9.70 -16.95 13.59
N TYR A 325 10.21 -16.22 14.57
CA TYR A 325 11.04 -16.77 15.64
C TYR A 325 10.24 -16.89 16.93
N GLY A 326 10.49 -17.93 17.71
CA GLY A 326 9.82 -18.17 18.98
C GLY A 326 10.62 -19.10 19.88
N ARG A 327 10.02 -19.49 21.00
CA ARG A 327 10.57 -20.51 21.90
C ARG A 327 9.59 -21.67 22.02
N SER A 328 10.10 -22.88 22.13
CA SER A 328 9.27 -24.06 22.38
C SER A 328 8.56 -23.94 23.74
N LYS A 329 7.36 -24.50 23.83
CA LYS A 329 6.52 -24.48 25.04
C LYS A 329 6.82 -25.66 25.98
N GLU A 330 8.08 -26.08 26.04
CA GLU A 330 8.51 -27.24 26.84
C GLU A 330 8.43 -26.95 28.34
N TYR A 331 8.81 -25.74 28.76
CA TYR A 331 8.81 -25.32 30.16
C TYR A 331 8.42 -23.85 30.29
N LYS A 332 7.76 -23.51 31.40
CA LYS A 332 7.48 -22.12 31.79
C LYS A 332 8.29 -21.76 33.03
N ASP A 333 8.98 -20.62 32.99
CA ASP A 333 9.69 -20.12 34.16
C ASP A 333 8.73 -19.67 35.29
N ARG A 334 9.30 -19.25 36.41
CA ARG A 334 8.55 -18.72 37.56
C ARG A 334 7.75 -17.46 37.22
N GLN A 335 8.08 -16.76 36.13
CA GLN A 335 7.33 -15.63 35.59
C GLN A 335 6.35 -16.04 34.47
N LEU A 336 6.05 -17.33 34.33
CA LEU A 336 5.17 -17.91 33.33
C LEU A 336 5.61 -17.69 31.87
N ARG A 337 6.88 -17.36 31.64
CA ARG A 337 7.44 -17.19 30.29
C ARG A 337 7.91 -18.53 29.76
N ASP A 338 7.64 -18.78 28.47
CA ASP A 338 8.13 -19.97 27.79
C ASP A 338 9.67 -19.94 27.73
N VAL A 339 10.30 -20.85 28.47
CA VAL A 339 11.75 -21.08 28.46
C VAL A 339 11.98 -22.44 27.81
N GLY A 340 11.95 -22.42 26.49
CA GLY A 340 12.27 -23.57 25.66
C GLY A 340 13.35 -23.25 24.64
N ARG A 341 13.60 -24.20 23.74
CA ARG A 341 14.55 -24.06 22.63
C ARG A 341 14.06 -22.95 21.71
N SER A 342 14.99 -22.14 21.21
CA SER A 342 14.65 -21.19 20.15
C SER A 342 14.26 -21.98 18.91
N VAL A 343 13.09 -21.68 18.36
CA VAL A 343 12.56 -22.32 17.15
C VAL A 343 12.24 -21.24 16.13
N SER A 344 12.40 -21.56 14.86
CA SER A 344 11.98 -20.72 13.74
C SER A 344 10.99 -21.49 12.87
N ALA A 345 10.02 -20.77 12.33
CA ALA A 345 9.03 -21.33 11.42
C ALA A 345 8.92 -20.43 10.18
N PHE A 346 9.32 -20.97 9.03
CA PHE A 346 9.15 -20.31 7.75
C PHE A 346 7.72 -20.51 7.24
N GLY A 347 7.08 -19.43 6.79
CA GLY A 347 5.73 -19.51 6.26
C GLY A 347 5.10 -18.15 6.02
N PHE A 348 3.77 -18.14 5.84
CA PHE A 348 3.00 -16.93 5.67
C PHE A 348 2.67 -16.30 7.02
N TRP A 349 3.19 -15.07 7.24
CA TRP A 349 3.04 -14.35 8.50
C TRP A 349 2.32 -13.00 8.34
N ALA A 350 1.72 -12.71 7.19
CA ALA A 350 0.97 -11.46 7.01
C ALA A 350 -0.31 -11.40 7.86
N ASP A 351 -0.93 -10.22 7.85
CA ASP A 351 -2.24 -10.00 8.47
C ASP A 351 -3.33 -10.77 7.68
N ILE A 352 -4.30 -11.33 8.40
CA ILE A 352 -5.45 -12.07 7.83
C ILE A 352 -6.79 -11.41 8.20
N LEU A 353 -6.72 -10.24 8.80
CA LEU A 353 -7.84 -9.54 9.42
C LEU A 353 -7.99 -8.13 8.87
N ASN A 354 -6.89 -7.37 8.85
CA ASN A 354 -6.83 -6.04 8.26
C ASN A 354 -6.26 -6.16 6.84
N GLY A 355 -7.12 -6.06 5.84
CA GLY A 355 -6.72 -6.17 4.45
C GLY A 355 -5.86 -5.00 3.97
N PRO A 356 -5.23 -5.12 2.80
CA PRO A 356 -4.34 -4.10 2.24
C PRO A 356 -5.07 -2.84 1.75
N TYR A 357 -6.40 -2.81 1.83
CA TYR A 357 -7.25 -1.77 1.25
C TYR A 357 -6.96 -0.37 1.78
N HIS A 358 -6.64 -0.23 3.06
CA HIS A 358 -6.40 1.09 3.65
C HIS A 358 -5.16 1.77 3.06
N ALA A 359 -4.14 1.01 2.65
CA ALA A 359 -2.88 1.55 2.15
C ALA A 359 -3.06 2.49 0.96
N PHE A 360 -3.89 2.09 -0.01
CA PHE A 360 -4.07 2.82 -1.28
C PHE A 360 -5.54 3.04 -1.69
N GLY A 361 -6.51 2.38 -1.05
CA GLY A 361 -7.88 2.26 -1.56
C GLY A 361 -8.95 3.05 -0.81
N THR A 362 -8.60 3.84 0.20
CA THR A 362 -9.60 4.49 1.09
C THR A 362 -9.57 6.01 1.10
N VAL A 363 -8.62 6.62 0.39
CA VAL A 363 -8.53 8.07 0.16
C VAL A 363 -8.27 8.30 -1.32
N ALA A 364 -8.78 9.39 -1.89
CA ALA A 364 -8.52 9.75 -3.28
C ALA A 364 -8.54 11.28 -3.43
N ASP A 365 -7.64 11.82 -4.25
CA ASP A 365 -7.67 13.24 -4.63
C ASP A 365 -8.88 13.54 -5.54
N ASP A 366 -9.28 12.58 -6.39
CA ASP A 366 -10.45 12.70 -7.27
C ASP A 366 -11.75 12.31 -6.55
N ALA A 367 -12.55 13.34 -6.21
CA ALA A 367 -13.84 13.17 -5.54
C ALA A 367 -14.84 12.29 -6.31
N ARG A 368 -14.70 12.11 -7.62
CA ARG A 368 -15.59 11.24 -8.42
C ARG A 368 -15.47 9.78 -8.01
N LEU A 369 -14.30 9.35 -7.54
CA LEU A 369 -14.07 7.99 -7.06
C LEU A 369 -14.80 7.71 -5.74
N LEU A 370 -15.10 8.75 -4.98
CA LEU A 370 -15.84 8.65 -3.72
C LEU A 370 -17.34 8.92 -3.92
N LYS A 371 -17.84 8.90 -5.17
CA LYS A 371 -19.25 9.13 -5.47
C LYS A 371 -20.12 7.99 -4.93
N VAL A 372 -21.17 8.38 -4.22
CA VAL A 372 -22.21 7.47 -3.71
C VAL A 372 -23.48 7.59 -4.55
N THR A 373 -24.12 6.47 -4.85
CA THR A 373 -25.42 6.39 -5.51
C THR A 373 -26.18 5.20 -4.91
N ASN A 374 -27.47 5.38 -4.60
CA ASN A 374 -28.28 4.35 -3.93
C ASN A 374 -27.66 3.81 -2.62
N LYS A 375 -27.05 4.70 -1.83
CA LYS A 375 -26.34 4.36 -0.57
C LYS A 375 -25.15 3.40 -0.74
N GLN A 376 -24.62 3.29 -1.95
CA GLN A 376 -23.43 2.48 -2.24
C GLN A 376 -22.44 3.30 -3.05
N PHE A 377 -21.15 3.00 -2.88
CA PHE A 377 -20.11 3.61 -3.69
C PHE A 377 -20.17 3.10 -5.12
N VAL A 378 -20.06 4.02 -6.08
CA VAL A 378 -20.00 3.69 -7.52
C VAL A 378 -18.68 3.00 -7.86
N HIS A 379 -17.59 3.43 -7.21
CA HIS A 379 -16.27 2.83 -7.33
C HIS A 379 -15.91 2.06 -6.06
N THR A 380 -14.98 1.12 -6.18
CA THR A 380 -14.53 0.27 -5.09
C THR A 380 -13.18 0.74 -4.55
N ALA A 381 -12.81 0.27 -3.36
CA ALA A 381 -11.45 0.49 -2.84
C ALA A 381 -10.35 -0.05 -3.77
N VAL A 382 -10.65 -1.04 -4.62
CA VAL A 382 -9.71 -1.57 -5.62
C VAL A 382 -9.51 -0.57 -6.76
N ASP A 383 -10.59 0.05 -7.24
CA ASP A 383 -10.53 1.09 -8.28
C ASP A 383 -9.77 2.33 -7.78
N VAL A 384 -10.01 2.73 -6.51
CA VAL A 384 -9.28 3.82 -5.86
C VAL A 384 -7.79 3.50 -5.75
N ALA A 385 -7.43 2.26 -5.37
CA ALA A 385 -6.05 1.84 -5.28
C ALA A 385 -5.34 1.87 -6.64
N GLU A 386 -5.97 1.37 -7.71
CA GLU A 386 -5.45 1.45 -9.08
C GLU A 386 -5.26 2.92 -9.47
N HIS A 387 -6.28 3.76 -9.28
CA HIS A 387 -6.20 5.19 -9.62
C HIS A 387 -5.07 5.92 -8.88
N ASN A 388 -4.92 5.69 -7.58
CA ASN A 388 -3.88 6.34 -6.79
C ASN A 388 -2.47 5.93 -7.24
N LEU A 389 -2.25 4.65 -7.56
CA LEU A 389 -0.96 4.19 -8.09
C LEU A 389 -0.65 4.78 -9.46
N LEU A 390 -1.65 4.86 -10.35
CA LEU A 390 -1.52 5.55 -11.63
C LEU A 390 -1.17 7.04 -11.41
N GLY A 391 -1.86 7.70 -10.49
CA GLY A 391 -1.59 9.10 -10.12
C GLY A 391 -0.19 9.32 -9.55
N PHE A 392 0.32 8.41 -8.70
CA PHE A 392 1.72 8.48 -8.25
C PHE A 392 2.70 8.33 -9.39
N MET A 393 2.46 7.40 -10.32
CA MET A 393 3.29 7.22 -11.50
C MET A 393 3.23 8.41 -12.46
N GLU A 394 2.11 9.12 -12.56
CA GLU A 394 1.99 10.37 -13.33
C GLU A 394 2.77 11.51 -12.66
N LYS A 395 2.60 11.69 -11.34
CA LYS A 395 3.34 12.68 -10.53
C LYS A 395 4.85 12.46 -10.62
N LEU A 396 5.31 11.21 -10.57
CA LEU A 396 6.73 10.84 -10.75
C LEU A 396 7.28 11.21 -12.15
N ARG A 397 6.45 11.20 -13.19
CA ARG A 397 6.83 11.63 -14.55
C ARG A 397 6.94 13.15 -14.70
N GLY A 398 6.54 13.91 -13.68
CA GLY A 398 6.47 15.36 -13.74
C GLY A 398 5.16 15.89 -14.34
N GLY A 399 4.14 15.04 -14.49
CA GLY A 399 2.78 15.49 -14.74
C GLY A 399 2.25 16.18 -13.49
N GLY A 400 1.83 17.45 -13.61
CA GLY A 400 0.91 18.02 -12.63
C GLY A 400 -0.39 17.22 -12.68
N SER A 401 -1.11 17.13 -11.56
CA SER A 401 -2.41 16.45 -11.51
C SER A 401 -3.31 16.99 -12.62
N SER A 402 -3.37 16.25 -13.72
CA SER A 402 -4.30 16.54 -14.79
C SER A 402 -5.65 16.18 -14.22
N SER A 403 -6.37 17.18 -13.68
CA SER A 403 -7.82 17.06 -13.56
C SER A 403 -8.30 16.68 -14.95
N SER A 404 -8.64 15.41 -15.11
CA SER A 404 -8.90 14.81 -16.41
C SER A 404 -10.17 15.42 -16.99
N ASN A 405 -10.03 16.53 -17.70
CA ASN A 405 -10.89 16.85 -18.82
C ASN A 405 -10.46 15.96 -19.99
N SER A 406 -10.65 14.65 -19.83
CA SER A 406 -10.75 13.71 -20.93
C SER A 406 -12.08 12.99 -20.77
N SER A 407 -13.08 13.58 -21.42
CA SER A 407 -14.29 12.89 -21.84
C SER A 407 -13.89 11.76 -22.80
N SER A 408 -13.50 10.61 -22.24
CA SER A 408 -13.63 9.32 -22.91
C SER A 408 -14.09 8.34 -21.84
N ALA A 409 -15.41 8.34 -21.62
CA ALA A 409 -16.07 7.32 -20.82
C ALA A 409 -15.67 5.93 -21.35
N PRO A 410 -15.36 4.95 -20.48
CA PRO A 410 -15.40 3.57 -20.92
C PRO A 410 -16.86 3.27 -21.30
N ALA A 411 -17.07 2.83 -22.54
CA ALA A 411 -18.37 2.37 -22.99
C ALA A 411 -18.87 1.32 -21.99
N ALA A 412 -20.03 1.58 -21.39
CA ALA A 412 -20.75 0.61 -20.60
C ALA A 412 -20.92 -0.68 -21.44
N PRO A 413 -20.79 -1.89 -20.85
CA PRO A 413 -21.18 -3.09 -21.56
C PRO A 413 -22.66 -2.96 -21.89
N ALA A 414 -22.96 -2.92 -23.19
CA ALA A 414 -24.32 -2.93 -23.69
C ALA A 414 -25.05 -4.13 -23.07
N ALA A 415 -26.14 -3.84 -22.37
CA ALA A 415 -27.13 -4.82 -22.02
C ALA A 415 -27.58 -5.52 -23.32
N ALA A 416 -27.18 -6.78 -23.50
CA ALA A 416 -27.70 -7.62 -24.55
C ALA A 416 -29.18 -7.87 -24.23
N SER A 417 -30.03 -7.09 -24.89
CA SER A 417 -31.44 -7.37 -25.08
C SER A 417 -31.55 -8.67 -25.88
N SER A 418 -31.99 -9.74 -25.22
CA SER A 418 -32.51 -10.93 -25.92
C SER A 418 -34.02 -10.79 -25.98
N THR A 419 -34.51 -10.46 -27.17
CA THR A 419 -35.90 -10.66 -27.56
C THR A 419 -36.16 -12.15 -27.78
N ALA A 420 -37.34 -12.59 -27.35
CA ALA A 420 -37.79 -13.96 -27.26
C ALA A 420 -38.10 -14.62 -28.63
N ALA A 421 -37.97 -15.95 -28.68
CA ALA A 421 -38.80 -16.83 -29.49
C ALA A 421 -38.95 -18.21 -28.80
N GLU A 422 -40.15 -18.42 -28.26
CA GLU A 422 -40.98 -19.63 -28.05
C GLU A 422 -40.40 -21.06 -27.97
N GLY A 423 -40.89 -21.83 -26.99
CA GLY A 423 -40.79 -23.29 -26.97
C GLY A 423 -41.14 -24.02 -25.66
N ALA A 424 -42.40 -23.90 -25.21
CA ALA A 424 -43.19 -24.86 -24.41
C ALA A 424 -42.56 -25.72 -23.28
N ALA A 425 -43.08 -25.55 -22.04
CA ALA A 425 -43.89 -26.52 -21.27
C ALA A 425 -43.67 -26.40 -19.74
N ALA A 426 -44.69 -25.88 -19.04
CA ALA A 426 -44.93 -26.09 -17.60
C ALA A 426 -45.82 -27.35 -17.43
N PRO A 427 -46.05 -27.92 -16.22
CA PRO A 427 -46.77 -27.26 -15.12
C PRO A 427 -46.21 -27.68 -13.72
N ALA A 428 -46.70 -27.33 -12.53
CA ALA A 428 -47.90 -26.65 -12.05
C ALA A 428 -47.60 -26.08 -10.65
N ALA A 429 -48.23 -24.95 -10.31
CA ALA A 429 -48.35 -24.40 -8.96
C ALA A 429 -49.60 -24.96 -8.25
N ALA A 430 -49.65 -24.90 -6.91
CA ALA A 430 -50.76 -24.28 -6.13
C ALA A 430 -50.78 -24.75 -4.66
N THR A 431 -51.35 -24.09 -3.65
CA THR A 431 -51.75 -22.71 -3.23
C THR A 431 -52.41 -22.91 -1.84
N VAL A 432 -52.71 -21.82 -1.09
CA VAL A 432 -53.78 -21.66 -0.05
C VAL A 432 -53.32 -21.95 1.41
N ALA A 433 -53.62 -21.20 2.49
CA ALA A 433 -54.46 -20.02 2.79
C ALA A 433 -54.00 -19.32 4.09
N ALA A 434 -54.54 -18.12 4.29
CA ALA A 434 -54.44 -17.25 5.46
C ALA A 434 -55.18 -17.71 6.72
N GLY A 435 -54.76 -17.19 7.88
CA GLY A 435 -55.53 -17.11 9.11
C GLY A 435 -54.77 -16.38 10.23
N ARG A 436 -55.17 -15.15 10.58
CA ARG A 436 -54.82 -14.46 11.84
C ARG A 436 -55.73 -15.01 12.96
N PRO A 437 -55.29 -14.95 14.23
CA PRO A 437 -55.74 -13.84 15.08
C PRO A 437 -54.64 -13.22 15.96
N SER A 438 -55.00 -12.07 16.51
CA SER A 438 -54.32 -11.23 17.50
C SER A 438 -54.07 -11.95 18.83
N ASP A 439 -52.95 -11.62 19.49
CA ASP A 439 -52.95 -10.95 20.80
C ASP A 439 -51.50 -10.65 21.24
N SER A 440 -51.30 -9.45 21.77
CA SER A 440 -50.11 -9.05 22.54
C SER A 440 -50.48 -9.10 24.02
N PRO A 441 -49.55 -9.48 24.90
CA PRO A 441 -49.00 -8.45 25.76
C PRO A 441 -47.48 -8.55 25.99
N ASP A 442 -47.02 -7.51 26.67
CA ASP A 442 -45.68 -6.92 26.78
C ASP A 442 -44.83 -7.59 27.91
N PRO A 443 -43.69 -7.03 28.41
CA PRO A 443 -42.38 -7.68 28.42
C PRO A 443 -41.86 -8.04 29.83
N ALA A 444 -40.67 -8.66 29.87
CA ALA A 444 -39.69 -8.75 30.98
C ALA A 444 -39.38 -10.15 31.55
N GLU A 445 -38.08 -10.31 31.87
CA GLU A 445 -37.43 -11.34 32.70
C GLU A 445 -37.34 -12.78 32.16
N ALA A 446 -36.34 -13.60 32.43
CA ALA A 446 -34.95 -13.48 32.86
C ALA A 446 -34.36 -14.91 32.83
N HIS A 447 -33.07 -15.04 32.53
CA HIS A 447 -32.13 -16.06 33.00
C HIS A 447 -32.35 -17.59 32.79
N ARG A 448 -31.28 -18.16 32.19
CA ARG A 448 -30.53 -19.38 32.57
C ARG A 448 -31.01 -20.78 32.14
N ALA A 449 -30.20 -21.31 31.22
CA ALA A 449 -29.28 -22.45 31.41
C ALA A 449 -29.77 -23.90 31.23
N ASN A 450 -28.84 -24.66 30.63
CA ASN A 450 -28.63 -26.11 30.60
C ASN A 450 -29.57 -26.91 29.69
N ALA A 451 -29.08 -27.46 28.57
CA ALA A 451 -28.10 -28.54 28.39
C ALA A 451 -28.80 -29.88 28.11
N ALA A 452 -28.16 -30.64 27.22
CA ALA A 452 -28.23 -32.10 27.05
C ALA A 452 -29.04 -32.66 25.85
N ARG A 453 -28.25 -33.28 24.96
CA ARG A 453 -28.44 -34.63 24.36
C ARG A 453 -29.30 -34.73 23.10
N GLY A 454 -28.61 -34.71 21.96
CA GLY A 454 -28.96 -35.52 20.79
C GLY A 454 -28.26 -36.89 20.88
N PRO A 455 -28.92 -38.01 20.55
CA PRO A 455 -28.30 -39.32 20.57
C PRO A 455 -27.50 -39.61 19.29
N THR A 456 -26.32 -40.21 19.49
CA THR A 456 -25.50 -40.93 18.52
C THR A 456 -26.05 -42.34 18.22
N SER A 457 -26.06 -42.71 16.95
CA SER A 457 -25.70 -44.05 16.43
C SER A 457 -25.25 -43.84 14.98
N LEU A 458 -24.09 -44.24 14.46
CA LEU A 458 -23.24 -45.42 14.65
C LEU A 458 -23.95 -46.73 14.27
N ALA A 459 -24.37 -46.78 13.00
CA ALA A 459 -24.70 -48.00 12.28
C ALA A 459 -24.45 -47.79 10.78
N ASN A 460 -23.27 -48.23 10.31
CA ASN A 460 -23.02 -48.90 9.01
C ASN A 460 -21.55 -48.76 8.61
N LEU A 461 -20.71 -49.58 9.25
CA LEU A 461 -19.40 -49.99 8.73
C LEU A 461 -19.23 -51.49 9.00
N THR A 462 -18.65 -52.18 8.00
CA THR A 462 -18.13 -53.58 7.97
C THR A 462 -19.19 -54.69 7.82
N ALA A 463 -19.03 -55.76 7.02
CA ALA A 463 -17.88 -56.49 6.44
C ALA A 463 -18.28 -57.08 5.05
N ALA A 464 -17.43 -57.58 4.14
CA ALA A 464 -16.36 -58.58 4.23
C ALA A 464 -15.39 -58.42 3.01
N ASP A 465 -14.06 -58.51 3.13
CA ASP A 465 -13.19 -59.72 3.13
C ASP A 465 -13.49 -60.69 1.95
N GLY A 466 -12.58 -61.23 1.14
CA GLY A 466 -11.10 -61.27 1.05
C GLY A 466 -10.69 -62.36 0.02
N GLU A 467 -9.42 -62.34 -0.40
CA GLU A 467 -8.63 -63.37 -1.14
C GLU A 467 -8.53 -63.41 -2.68
N GLU A 468 -7.37 -62.87 -3.13
CA GLU A 468 -6.30 -63.39 -4.02
C GLU A 468 -6.51 -64.25 -5.29
N ALA A 469 -5.86 -63.73 -6.37
CA ALA A 469 -4.90 -64.38 -7.29
C ALA A 469 -5.30 -64.68 -8.76
N ALA A 470 -4.53 -64.02 -9.64
CA ALA A 470 -4.03 -64.40 -10.98
C ALA A 470 -5.01 -64.54 -12.17
N ALA A 471 -4.90 -63.62 -13.14
CA ALA A 471 -4.52 -63.91 -14.54
C ALA A 471 -4.61 -62.66 -15.43
N ALA A 472 -3.63 -62.50 -16.30
CA ALA A 472 -3.46 -61.41 -17.25
C ALA A 472 -4.53 -61.36 -18.37
N SER A 473 -4.84 -60.17 -18.87
CA SER A 473 -5.00 -59.93 -20.32
C SER A 473 -5.15 -58.43 -20.65
N HIS A 474 -4.50 -58.07 -21.77
CA HIS A 474 -4.50 -56.79 -22.47
C HIS A 474 -5.90 -56.24 -22.79
N VAL A 475 -6.06 -54.91 -22.68
CA VAL A 475 -6.98 -54.12 -23.52
C VAL A 475 -6.30 -52.80 -23.89
N GLU A 476 -5.93 -52.67 -25.17
CA GLU A 476 -5.47 -51.44 -25.82
C GLU A 476 -6.66 -50.56 -26.28
N GLN A 477 -6.47 -49.25 -26.30
CA GLN A 477 -7.40 -48.26 -26.84
C GLN A 477 -6.96 -47.82 -28.26
N PRO A 478 -7.79 -47.97 -29.33
CA PRO A 478 -7.50 -47.39 -30.64
C PRO A 478 -8.29 -46.09 -30.82
N GLY A 479 -7.63 -44.98 -31.11
CA GLY A 479 -8.35 -43.73 -31.36
C GLY A 479 -7.54 -42.48 -31.70
N ARG A 480 -6.20 -42.56 -31.78
CA ARG A 480 -5.36 -41.39 -32.11
C ARG A 480 -4.73 -41.41 -33.50
N GLU A 481 -4.66 -42.56 -34.18
CA GLU A 481 -3.99 -42.66 -35.48
C GLU A 481 -4.91 -42.33 -36.67
N GLN A 482 -6.23 -42.49 -36.55
CA GLN A 482 -7.17 -42.19 -37.64
C GLN A 482 -7.40 -40.69 -37.87
N MET A 483 -7.25 -39.84 -36.84
CA MET A 483 -7.43 -38.39 -36.99
C MET A 483 -6.20 -37.70 -37.61
N GLN A 484 -5.01 -38.31 -37.49
CA GLN A 484 -3.77 -37.83 -38.12
C GLN A 484 -3.70 -38.19 -39.61
N GLN A 485 -4.26 -39.32 -40.03
CA GLN A 485 -4.31 -39.72 -41.45
C GLN A 485 -5.33 -38.91 -42.26
N GLN A 486 -6.41 -38.40 -41.63
CA GLN A 486 -7.41 -37.57 -42.32
C GLN A 486 -6.90 -36.14 -42.60
N LEU A 487 -5.97 -35.63 -41.79
CA LEU A 487 -5.32 -34.33 -42.02
C LEU A 487 -4.23 -34.39 -43.12
N GLN A 488 -3.72 -35.59 -43.43
CA GLN A 488 -2.66 -35.77 -44.43
C GLN A 488 -3.22 -36.05 -45.85
N GLN A 489 -4.50 -36.39 -45.97
CA GLN A 489 -5.17 -36.63 -47.26
C GLN A 489 -5.78 -35.37 -47.91
N LEU A 490 -5.80 -34.23 -47.21
CA LEU A 490 -6.29 -32.95 -47.76
C LEU A 490 -5.21 -32.13 -48.51
N GLN A 491 -3.99 -32.65 -48.68
CA GLN A 491 -2.89 -31.92 -49.33
C GLN A 491 -2.46 -32.45 -50.71
N VAL A 492 -3.18 -33.38 -51.32
CA VAL A 492 -2.86 -33.82 -52.70
C VAL A 492 -4.13 -33.98 -53.55
N SER A 493 -4.64 -32.85 -54.04
CA SER A 493 -5.35 -32.81 -55.32
C SER A 493 -5.36 -31.36 -55.81
N GLY A 494 -4.49 -31.07 -56.77
CA GLY A 494 -4.53 -29.83 -57.53
C GLY A 494 -5.40 -29.99 -58.76
N CYS A 495 -6.15 -28.94 -59.11
CA CYS A 495 -6.44 -28.66 -60.51
C CYS A 495 -6.69 -27.17 -60.69
N ALA A 496 -6.07 -26.64 -61.73
CA ALA A 496 -6.14 -25.28 -62.18
C ALA A 496 -7.57 -24.92 -62.61
N ASP A 497 -8.07 -23.81 -62.08
CA ASP A 497 -8.90 -22.89 -62.83
C ASP A 497 -8.45 -21.46 -62.50
N ALA A 498 -8.03 -20.76 -63.56
CA ALA A 498 -7.72 -19.35 -63.53
C ALA A 498 -9.03 -18.54 -63.54
N ALA A 499 -9.00 -17.38 -62.86
CA ALA A 499 -10.07 -16.39 -62.62
C ALA A 499 -10.96 -16.71 -61.40
N GLN A 500 -10.88 -16.06 -60.24
CA GLN A 500 -10.34 -14.74 -59.87
C GLN A 500 -9.80 -14.78 -58.41
N PRO A 501 -8.55 -14.37 -58.12
CA PRO A 501 -8.07 -14.11 -56.77
C PRO A 501 -7.57 -12.67 -56.62
N THR A 502 -8.37 -11.67 -56.99
CA THR A 502 -7.93 -10.27 -56.87
C THR A 502 -8.48 -9.56 -55.64
N ALA A 503 -9.62 -9.98 -55.09
CA ALA A 503 -10.22 -9.35 -53.91
C ALA A 503 -9.72 -9.95 -52.57
N SER A 504 -9.49 -11.26 -52.50
CA SER A 504 -9.11 -11.95 -51.26
C SER A 504 -7.62 -11.79 -50.90
N ASN A 505 -6.71 -11.79 -51.88
CA ASN A 505 -5.28 -11.50 -51.65
C ASN A 505 -5.02 -10.04 -51.28
N SER A 506 -5.77 -9.10 -51.87
CA SER A 506 -5.65 -7.68 -51.54
C SER A 506 -6.23 -7.37 -50.15
N GLN A 507 -7.31 -8.03 -49.74
CA GLN A 507 -7.84 -7.94 -48.37
C GLN A 507 -6.88 -8.54 -47.32
N GLN A 508 -6.26 -9.70 -47.60
CA GLN A 508 -5.25 -10.27 -46.69
C GLN A 508 -3.99 -9.43 -46.59
N GLN A 509 -3.50 -8.87 -47.71
CA GLN A 509 -2.37 -7.92 -47.69
C GLN A 509 -2.73 -6.62 -46.96
N GLN A 510 -3.95 -6.11 -47.12
CA GLN A 510 -4.42 -4.94 -46.35
C GLN A 510 -4.53 -5.24 -44.86
N GLN A 511 -5.02 -6.42 -44.46
CA GLN A 511 -5.05 -6.83 -43.04
C GLN A 511 -3.65 -6.98 -42.46
N GLN A 512 -2.72 -7.60 -43.19
CA GLN A 512 -1.32 -7.73 -42.74
C GLN A 512 -0.63 -6.36 -42.63
N GLN A 513 -0.85 -5.45 -43.59
CA GLN A 513 -0.33 -4.09 -43.51
C GLN A 513 -0.96 -3.31 -42.35
N GLN A 514 -2.26 -3.45 -42.09
CA GLN A 514 -2.92 -2.82 -40.94
C GLN A 514 -2.39 -3.37 -39.61
N GLN A 515 -2.21 -4.69 -39.50
CA GLN A 515 -1.63 -5.31 -38.30
C GLN A 515 -0.20 -4.82 -38.08
N GLN A 516 0.61 -4.79 -39.14
CA GLN A 516 1.99 -4.31 -39.05
C GLN A 516 2.06 -2.83 -38.66
N GLN A 517 1.19 -1.98 -39.21
CA GLN A 517 1.08 -0.58 -38.80
C GLN A 517 0.66 -0.43 -37.33
N GLN A 518 -0.25 -1.28 -36.85
CA GLN A 518 -0.66 -1.29 -35.44
C GLN A 518 0.48 -1.74 -34.52
N ASP A 519 1.22 -2.77 -34.91
CA ASP A 519 2.35 -3.28 -34.14
C ASP A 519 3.50 -2.26 -34.11
N ASP A 520 3.77 -1.58 -35.23
CA ASP A 520 4.77 -0.50 -35.33
C ASP A 520 4.39 0.70 -34.45
N GLU A 521 3.12 1.11 -34.44
CA GLU A 521 2.63 2.20 -33.60
C GLU A 521 2.66 1.80 -32.11
N LEU A 522 2.28 0.57 -31.77
CA LEU A 522 2.39 0.03 -30.40
C LEU A 522 3.85 0.04 -29.93
N ALA A 523 4.78 -0.39 -30.79
CA ALA A 523 6.21 -0.37 -30.49
C ALA A 523 6.74 1.06 -30.31
N ARG A 524 6.27 2.01 -31.12
CA ARG A 524 6.61 3.43 -30.98
C ARG A 524 6.11 4.01 -29.66
N LEU A 525 4.86 3.75 -29.28
CA LEU A 525 4.29 4.20 -28.02
C LEU A 525 5.02 3.58 -26.81
N ALA A 526 5.37 2.30 -26.89
CA ALA A 526 6.16 1.62 -25.86
C ALA A 526 7.56 2.25 -25.71
N ALA A 527 8.23 2.58 -26.82
CA ALA A 527 9.53 3.24 -26.80
C ALA A 527 9.45 4.65 -26.18
N LEU A 528 8.38 5.40 -26.48
CA LEU A 528 8.12 6.71 -25.88
C LEU A 528 7.85 6.59 -24.36
N GLU A 529 7.05 5.61 -23.94
CA GLU A 529 6.79 5.36 -22.52
C GLU A 529 8.08 4.98 -21.77
N ALA A 530 8.94 4.16 -22.38
CA ALA A 530 10.21 3.77 -21.82
C ALA A 530 11.15 4.98 -21.66
N ALA A 531 11.22 5.86 -22.66
CA ALA A 531 12.01 7.09 -22.61
C ALA A 531 11.53 8.05 -21.50
N ILE A 532 10.22 8.25 -21.36
CA ILE A 532 9.65 9.06 -20.27
C ILE A 532 9.99 8.45 -18.91
N THR A 533 9.84 7.13 -18.77
CA THR A 533 10.14 6.42 -17.52
C THR A 533 11.63 6.57 -17.17
N ALA A 534 12.54 6.44 -18.14
CA ALA A 534 13.97 6.62 -17.93
C ALA A 534 14.33 8.04 -17.45
N ALA A 535 13.75 9.08 -18.07
CA ALA A 535 13.95 10.46 -17.63
C ALA A 535 13.40 10.71 -16.20
N SER A 536 12.28 10.07 -15.88
CA SER A 536 11.69 10.13 -14.53
C SER A 536 12.60 9.47 -13.49
N ILE A 537 13.22 8.34 -13.84
CA ILE A 537 14.21 7.65 -13.00
C ILE A 537 15.44 8.54 -12.75
N GLU A 538 15.97 9.18 -13.80
CA GLU A 538 17.13 10.07 -13.67
C GLU A 538 16.84 11.25 -12.74
N ARG A 539 15.65 11.87 -12.89
CA ARG A 539 15.21 12.93 -11.98
C ARG A 539 15.04 12.41 -10.55
N PHE A 540 14.46 11.23 -10.36
CA PHE A 540 14.27 10.62 -9.05
C PHE A 540 15.61 10.34 -8.36
N VAL A 541 16.56 9.72 -9.06
CA VAL A 541 17.88 9.34 -8.52
C VAL A 541 18.76 10.57 -8.22
N SER A 542 18.63 11.64 -8.99
CA SER A 542 19.43 12.86 -8.79
C SER A 542 18.92 13.73 -7.62
N SER A 543 17.63 13.64 -7.30
CA SER A 543 16.99 14.48 -6.29
C SER A 543 16.68 13.76 -4.97
N THR A 544 16.55 12.42 -5.00
CA THR A 544 16.14 11.61 -3.84
C THR A 544 17.17 10.55 -3.48
N LYS A 545 17.43 10.43 -2.16
CA LYS A 545 18.17 9.31 -1.56
C LYS A 545 17.32 8.61 -0.51
N ILE A 546 17.26 7.28 -0.58
CA ILE A 546 16.51 6.43 0.34
C ILE A 546 17.48 5.52 1.09
N TYR A 547 17.71 5.80 2.36
CA TYR A 547 18.54 4.98 3.23
C TYR A 547 17.71 3.88 3.87
N LEU A 548 18.12 2.64 3.70
CA LEU A 548 17.46 1.49 4.34
C LEU A 548 18.11 1.18 5.69
N LEU A 549 17.28 0.91 6.70
CA LEU A 549 17.72 0.57 8.06
C LEU A 549 16.96 -0.64 8.58
N CYS A 550 17.65 -1.47 9.34
CA CYS A 550 17.10 -2.64 10.01
C CYS A 550 17.73 -2.79 11.42
N GLY A 551 17.19 -3.70 12.23
CA GLY A 551 17.79 -4.09 13.50
C GLY A 551 17.42 -3.16 14.65
N ASP A 552 18.39 -2.52 15.29
CA ASP A 552 18.14 -1.62 16.43
C ASP A 552 18.13 -0.17 15.96
N LEU A 553 16.94 0.47 15.94
CA LEU A 553 16.79 1.85 15.48
C LEU A 553 17.69 2.84 16.25
N LYS A 554 17.87 2.61 17.56
CA LYS A 554 18.68 3.50 18.40
C LYS A 554 20.12 3.49 17.96
N ARG A 555 20.69 2.29 17.83
CA ARG A 555 22.08 2.08 17.41
C ARG A 555 22.31 2.50 15.96
N SER A 556 21.32 2.29 15.09
CA SER A 556 21.44 2.55 13.66
C SER A 556 21.25 4.02 13.30
N LEU A 557 20.44 4.78 14.05
CA LEU A 557 20.12 6.17 13.72
C LEU A 557 20.09 7.11 14.94
N THR A 558 19.17 6.93 15.90
CA THR A 558 18.82 8.02 16.83
C THR A 558 19.90 8.37 17.85
N SER A 559 20.79 7.44 18.19
CA SER A 559 21.94 7.71 19.08
C SER A 559 23.12 8.36 18.38
N LYS A 560 23.12 8.42 17.03
CA LYS A 560 24.25 8.96 16.28
C LYS A 560 24.18 10.49 16.24
N PRO A 561 25.24 11.21 16.67
CA PRO A 561 25.22 12.67 16.78
C PRO A 561 24.98 13.37 15.43
N LYS A 562 25.38 12.75 14.31
CA LYS A 562 25.15 13.28 12.96
C LYS A 562 23.67 13.46 12.58
N PHE A 563 22.75 12.80 13.29
CA PHE A 563 21.31 12.89 13.05
C PHE A 563 20.58 13.75 14.10
N ALA A 564 21.28 14.21 15.13
CA ALA A 564 20.69 15.05 16.18
C ALA A 564 20.09 16.32 15.53
N GLY A 565 18.79 16.53 15.74
CA GLY A 565 18.06 17.67 15.18
C GLY A 565 17.97 17.77 13.66
N LYS A 566 18.38 16.75 12.89
CA LYS A 566 18.38 16.81 11.42
C LYS A 566 17.06 16.39 10.77
N LEU A 567 16.24 15.59 11.45
CA LEU A 567 14.98 15.09 10.88
C LEU A 567 13.87 16.14 10.99
N ALA A 568 13.16 16.39 9.89
CA ALA A 568 12.05 17.33 9.85
C ALA A 568 10.72 16.70 10.29
N ALA A 569 10.49 15.43 9.97
CA ALA A 569 9.34 14.65 10.45
C ALA A 569 9.64 13.15 10.44
N ALA A 570 8.78 12.40 11.13
CA ALA A 570 8.78 10.94 11.06
C ALA A 570 7.37 10.34 10.96
N THR A 571 7.24 9.14 10.38
CA THR A 571 6.10 8.25 10.64
C THR A 571 6.47 7.13 11.60
N VAL A 572 5.50 6.62 12.37
CA VAL A 572 5.63 5.43 13.21
C VAL A 572 4.42 4.51 13.00
N GLY A 573 4.68 3.27 12.60
CA GLY A 573 3.64 2.26 12.45
C GLY A 573 3.02 1.83 13.79
N HIS A 574 1.75 1.44 13.77
CA HIS A 574 0.94 1.21 14.99
C HIS A 574 1.48 0.12 15.95
N ARG A 575 2.17 -0.91 15.46
CA ARG A 575 2.80 -1.94 16.32
C ARG A 575 4.13 -1.52 16.94
N HIS A 576 4.70 -0.43 16.43
CA HIS A 576 6.02 0.07 16.82
C HIS A 576 5.94 1.36 17.64
N VAL A 577 4.77 1.69 18.19
CA VAL A 577 4.56 2.87 19.06
C VAL A 577 5.45 2.88 20.30
N HIS A 578 5.96 1.73 20.73
CA HIS A 578 6.96 1.63 21.81
C HIS A 578 8.29 2.33 21.48
N LEU A 579 8.59 2.55 20.21
CA LEU A 579 9.75 3.31 19.75
C LEU A 579 9.61 4.83 19.97
N LEU A 580 8.45 5.31 20.44
CA LEU A 580 8.24 6.70 20.88
C LEU A 580 8.79 6.95 22.30
N SER A 581 9.12 5.89 23.03
CA SER A 581 9.67 5.99 24.38
C SER A 581 11.03 6.71 24.42
N PRO A 582 11.41 7.30 25.58
CA PRO A 582 12.69 8.01 25.72
C PRO A 582 13.91 7.17 25.36
N GLU A 583 13.84 5.85 25.61
CA GLU A 583 14.93 4.91 25.40
C GLU A 583 15.38 4.88 23.94
N THR A 584 14.44 5.06 23.01
CA THR A 584 14.70 5.04 21.57
C THR A 584 15.36 6.33 21.10
N GLY A 585 15.25 7.45 21.82
CA GLY A 585 15.89 8.71 21.43
C GLY A 585 15.29 9.41 20.21
N LEU A 586 14.11 9.00 19.74
CA LEU A 586 13.46 9.58 18.55
C LEU A 586 13.18 11.08 18.71
N ALA A 587 12.84 11.54 19.91
CA ALA A 587 12.61 12.96 20.17
C ALA A 587 13.86 13.82 19.89
N GLY A 588 15.06 13.33 20.26
CA GLY A 588 16.31 14.08 20.11
C GLY A 588 16.71 14.35 18.65
N VAL A 589 16.36 13.44 17.73
CA VAL A 589 16.62 13.65 16.29
C VAL A 589 15.62 14.60 15.60
N LEU A 590 14.49 14.90 16.25
CA LEU A 590 13.42 15.78 15.74
C LEU A 590 13.39 17.17 16.41
N GLN A 591 13.95 17.29 17.62
CA GLN A 591 13.74 18.44 18.51
C GLN A 591 14.17 19.80 17.95
N GLN A 592 15.32 19.89 17.27
CA GLN A 592 15.86 21.18 16.80
C GLN A 592 15.02 21.81 15.67
N ARG A 593 14.27 21.01 14.91
CA ARG A 593 13.44 21.49 13.80
C ARG A 593 11.97 21.70 14.17
N GLY A 594 11.59 21.49 15.44
CA GLY A 594 10.18 21.39 15.85
C GLY A 594 9.49 20.23 15.14
N GLY A 595 10.20 19.11 15.01
CA GLY A 595 9.79 17.98 14.19
C GLY A 595 8.49 17.34 14.68
N VAL A 596 7.70 16.86 13.72
CA VAL A 596 6.40 16.23 13.95
C VAL A 596 6.53 14.72 13.69
N VAL A 597 5.89 13.92 14.52
CA VAL A 597 5.74 12.48 14.32
C VAL A 597 4.28 12.17 14.02
N PHE A 598 4.05 11.46 12.92
CA PHE A 598 2.75 10.93 12.55
C PHE A 598 2.69 9.45 12.92
N VAL A 599 1.76 9.09 13.79
CA VAL A 599 1.65 7.73 14.32
C VAL A 599 0.39 7.10 13.77
N GLU A 600 0.50 5.92 13.16
CA GLU A 600 -0.67 5.14 12.77
C GLU A 600 -1.47 4.73 14.01
N THR A 601 -2.79 4.86 13.94
CA THR A 601 -3.70 4.53 15.05
C THR A 601 -4.45 3.23 14.79
N GLY A 602 -5.07 2.69 15.83
CA GLY A 602 -5.91 1.49 15.74
C GLY A 602 -7.27 1.70 15.07
N GLN A 603 -7.56 2.90 14.54
CA GLN A 603 -8.89 3.27 14.02
C GLN A 603 -9.40 2.31 12.94
N ASN A 604 -8.52 1.83 12.07
CA ASN A 604 -8.88 0.96 10.95
C ASN A 604 -8.68 -0.53 11.26
N MET A 605 -8.34 -0.87 12.51
CA MET A 605 -8.17 -2.27 12.92
C MET A 605 -9.53 -2.93 13.10
N ALA A 606 -9.85 -3.89 12.23
CA ALA A 606 -11.08 -4.66 12.28
C ALA A 606 -11.22 -5.47 13.59
N GLN A 607 -10.18 -5.58 14.43
CA GLN A 607 -10.24 -6.27 15.72
C GLN A 607 -10.75 -5.38 16.86
N LEU A 608 -10.60 -4.06 16.73
CA LEU A 608 -10.89 -3.10 17.78
C LEU A 608 -12.29 -2.53 17.59
N ASN A 609 -12.98 -2.22 18.70
CA ASN A 609 -14.11 -1.28 18.67
C ASN A 609 -13.59 0.17 18.81
N ASP A 610 -14.48 1.15 18.73
CA ASP A 610 -14.06 2.57 18.74
C ASP A 610 -13.51 3.02 20.11
N GLU A 611 -14.05 2.49 21.21
CA GLU A 611 -13.53 2.72 22.55
C GLU A 611 -12.09 2.20 22.70
N GLN A 612 -11.81 1.00 22.19
CA GLN A 612 -10.48 0.39 22.19
C GLN A 612 -9.50 1.15 21.28
N ALA A 613 -9.97 1.62 20.12
CA ALA A 613 -9.15 2.45 19.25
C ALA A 613 -8.79 3.79 19.92
N ALA A 614 -9.75 4.44 20.59
CA ALA A 614 -9.51 5.66 21.37
C ALA A 614 -8.59 5.42 22.57
N ALA A 615 -8.76 4.30 23.30
CA ALA A 615 -7.89 3.93 24.41
C ALA A 615 -6.46 3.63 23.93
N PHE A 616 -6.30 2.98 22.77
CA PHE A 616 -4.98 2.80 22.15
C PHE A 616 -4.33 4.14 21.87
N GLU A 617 -5.07 5.08 21.29
CA GLU A 617 -4.57 6.42 20.99
C GLU A 617 -4.15 7.21 22.24
N GLN A 618 -4.92 7.10 23.33
CA GLN A 618 -4.54 7.69 24.60
C GLN A 618 -3.23 7.06 25.11
N ARG A 619 -3.12 5.73 25.03
CA ARG A 619 -1.92 5.02 25.50
C ARG A 619 -0.67 5.37 24.71
N VAL A 620 -0.80 5.63 23.41
CA VAL A 620 0.30 6.14 22.57
C VAL A 620 0.79 7.50 23.07
N ALA A 621 -0.12 8.41 23.40
CA ALA A 621 0.24 9.72 23.94
C ALA A 621 0.94 9.62 25.31
N GLU A 622 0.43 8.76 26.21
CA GLU A 622 1.06 8.49 27.51
C GLU A 622 2.47 7.90 27.38
N LEU A 623 2.68 7.02 26.40
CA LEU A 623 3.98 6.39 26.15
C LEU A 623 5.02 7.35 25.57
N ALA A 624 4.56 8.31 24.77
CA ALA A 624 5.41 9.30 24.12
C ALA A 624 5.72 10.51 25.03
N ALA A 625 4.84 10.83 25.98
CA ALA A 625 4.97 11.99 26.86
C ALA A 625 6.30 12.06 27.65
N PRO A 626 6.84 10.97 28.22
CA PRO A 626 8.14 10.99 28.90
C PRO A 626 9.31 11.40 28.00
N ALA A 627 9.19 11.23 26.67
CA ALA A 627 10.20 11.65 25.70
C ALA A 627 10.04 13.12 25.27
N GLY A 628 9.06 13.83 25.82
CA GLY A 628 8.77 15.24 25.49
C GLY A 628 7.82 15.42 24.29
N PHE A 629 7.14 14.36 23.86
CA PHE A 629 6.10 14.46 22.83
C PHE A 629 4.77 14.94 23.42
N GLU A 630 4.09 15.81 22.70
CA GLU A 630 2.73 16.25 23.00
C GLU A 630 1.85 16.23 21.74
N ARG A 631 0.52 16.14 21.91
CA ARG A 631 -0.42 16.18 20.78
C ARG A 631 -0.27 17.48 19.99
N HIS A 632 -0.20 17.39 18.67
CA HIS A 632 -0.01 18.56 17.82
C HIS A 632 -1.30 19.36 17.66
N PRO A 633 -1.39 20.63 18.11
CA PRO A 633 -2.65 21.38 18.16
C PRO A 633 -3.30 21.58 16.79
N ALA A 634 -2.52 21.86 15.74
CA ALA A 634 -3.07 22.07 14.39
C ALA A 634 -3.69 20.81 13.76
N PHE A 635 -3.42 19.63 14.31
CA PHE A 635 -3.97 18.35 13.84
C PHE A 635 -4.94 17.71 14.84
N CYS A 636 -5.17 18.37 15.98
CA CYS A 636 -6.23 18.00 16.91
C CYS A 636 -7.56 18.50 16.35
N GLY A 637 -8.26 17.64 15.60
CA GLY A 637 -9.67 17.86 15.27
C GLY A 637 -10.54 17.70 16.52
N SER A 638 -11.64 18.46 16.58
CA SER A 638 -12.69 18.33 17.60
C SER A 638 -13.47 17.02 17.41
N SER A 639 -12.85 15.87 17.64
CA SER A 639 -13.54 14.58 17.61
C SER A 639 -14.25 14.35 18.95
N SER A 640 -15.56 14.65 18.96
CA SER A 640 -16.60 14.00 19.79
C SER A 640 -16.20 13.60 21.21
N SER A 641 -15.85 14.55 22.07
CA SER A 641 -16.03 14.36 23.51
C SER A 641 -17.53 14.45 23.80
N SER A 642 -18.11 13.40 24.38
CA SER A 642 -19.38 13.52 25.11
C SER A 642 -19.36 14.79 25.97
N SER A 643 -20.48 15.51 25.98
CA SER A 643 -20.67 16.88 26.47
C SER A 643 -20.33 17.16 27.95
N LYS A 644 -19.71 16.22 28.67
CA LYS A 644 -19.30 16.37 30.07
C LYS A 644 -17.80 16.61 30.27
N ASP A 645 -16.92 16.10 29.40
CA ASP A 645 -15.46 16.23 29.59
C ASP A 645 -14.86 17.50 28.97
N ALA A 646 -15.55 18.09 27.97
CA ALA A 646 -15.13 19.35 27.36
C ALA A 646 -15.12 20.53 28.36
N ALA A 647 -15.96 20.47 29.40
CA ALA A 647 -16.06 21.53 30.41
C ALA A 647 -14.89 21.51 31.41
N GLN A 648 -14.25 20.36 31.65
CA GLN A 648 -13.11 20.26 32.58
C GLN A 648 -11.76 20.51 31.91
N GLN A 649 -11.59 20.20 30.61
CA GLN A 649 -10.34 20.52 29.88
C GLN A 649 -10.24 21.97 29.40
N GLN A 650 -11.36 22.70 29.29
CA GLN A 650 -11.33 24.12 28.92
C GLN A 650 -10.82 25.06 30.03
N GLN A 651 -10.78 24.61 31.30
CA GLN A 651 -10.28 25.44 32.40
C GLN A 651 -8.75 25.45 32.55
N SER A 652 -8.01 24.55 31.89
CA SER A 652 -6.53 24.51 31.95
C SER A 652 -5.82 25.13 30.74
N CYS A 653 -6.54 25.49 29.67
CA CYS A 653 -5.95 26.02 28.43
C CYS A 653 -6.28 27.51 28.15
N SER A 654 -6.61 28.29 29.18
CA SER A 654 -6.92 29.73 29.04
C SER A 654 -5.70 30.66 29.08
N GLN A 655 -4.47 30.14 28.98
CA GLN A 655 -3.27 30.95 28.81
C GLN A 655 -2.48 30.50 27.57
N GLY A 656 -2.87 31.02 26.39
CA GLY A 656 -2.10 30.81 25.16
C GLY A 656 -2.85 31.16 23.88
N GLY A 657 -2.97 32.46 23.57
CA GLY A 657 -3.60 32.96 22.33
C GLY A 657 -2.98 32.42 21.02
N ALA A 658 -1.79 31.82 21.07
CA ALA A 658 -1.13 31.22 19.91
C ALA A 658 -1.72 29.86 19.48
N ALA A 659 -2.40 29.13 20.37
CA ALA A 659 -2.94 27.79 20.06
C ALA A 659 -4.19 27.86 19.17
N ALA A 660 -5.06 28.87 19.38
CA ALA A 660 -6.27 29.07 18.59
C ALA A 660 -5.96 29.49 17.13
N ALA A 661 -4.90 30.27 16.92
CA ALA A 661 -4.44 30.68 15.59
C ALA A 661 -3.88 29.50 14.77
N ALA A 662 -3.19 28.56 15.40
CA ALA A 662 -2.63 27.37 14.72
C ALA A 662 -3.71 26.36 14.28
N VAL A 663 -4.79 26.21 15.07
CA VAL A 663 -5.94 25.35 14.72
C VAL A 663 -6.70 25.94 13.53
N ALA A 664 -6.90 27.26 13.48
CA ALA A 664 -7.51 27.95 12.35
C ALA A 664 -6.62 27.90 11.08
N ALA A 665 -5.29 27.99 11.23
CA ALA A 665 -4.35 27.90 10.12
C ALA A 665 -4.27 26.48 9.51
N GLY A 666 -4.33 25.42 10.34
CA GLY A 666 -4.34 24.03 9.85
C GLY A 666 -5.60 23.66 9.06
N ALA A 667 -6.75 24.24 9.41
CA ALA A 667 -8.00 24.04 8.67
C ALA A 667 -8.10 24.92 7.40
N ALA A 668 -7.39 26.06 7.35
CA ALA A 668 -7.40 27.00 6.22
C ALA A 668 -6.56 26.55 5.01
N ALA A 669 -5.62 25.62 5.21
CA ALA A 669 -4.57 25.25 4.25
C ALA A 669 -4.91 24.08 3.29
N GLY A 670 -6.14 23.54 3.34
CA GLY A 670 -6.62 22.50 2.40
C GLY A 670 -6.06 21.09 2.61
N TRP A 671 -4.84 20.93 3.14
CA TRP A 671 -4.28 19.62 3.51
C TRP A 671 -4.81 19.14 4.87
N ARG A 672 -5.28 17.90 4.95
CA ARG A 672 -5.81 17.29 6.18
C ARG A 672 -5.01 16.04 6.54
N LEU A 673 -4.80 15.83 7.84
CA LEU A 673 -4.20 14.59 8.33
C LEU A 673 -5.08 13.40 7.90
N PRO A 674 -4.53 12.41 7.16
CA PRO A 674 -5.29 11.23 6.76
C PRO A 674 -5.82 10.47 7.98
N PRO A 675 -7.09 10.01 7.99
CA PRO A 675 -7.67 9.23 9.07
C PRO A 675 -6.84 7.98 9.40
N GLY A 676 -6.94 7.52 10.64
CA GLY A 676 -6.06 6.47 11.16
C GLY A 676 -4.65 6.95 11.50
N HIS A 677 -4.44 8.26 11.66
CA HIS A 677 -3.18 8.82 12.15
C HIS A 677 -3.42 9.87 13.24
N MET A 678 -2.47 9.95 14.16
CA MET A 678 -2.32 11.06 15.09
C MET A 678 -1.00 11.78 14.85
N ALA A 679 -0.95 13.06 15.19
CA ALA A 679 0.27 13.84 15.12
C ALA A 679 0.74 14.24 16.52
N LEU A 680 2.03 14.01 16.78
CA LEU A 680 2.73 14.41 17.99
C LEU A 680 3.86 15.37 17.62
N ARG A 681 4.15 16.35 18.47
CA ARG A 681 5.29 17.27 18.32
C ARG A 681 6.21 17.18 19.51
N VAL A 682 7.51 17.41 19.28
CA VAL A 682 8.49 17.61 20.37
C VAL A 682 8.56 19.11 20.66
N ALA A 683 8.47 19.49 21.93
CA ALA A 683 8.69 20.89 22.31
C ALA A 683 10.13 21.32 21.97
N CYS A 684 10.29 22.40 21.19
CA CYS A 684 11.60 23.02 20.96
C CYS A 684 12.14 23.53 22.29
N GLN A 685 13.34 23.12 22.69
CA GLN A 685 14.04 23.83 23.76
C GLN A 685 14.31 25.26 23.26
N ALA A 686 13.70 26.26 23.91
CA ALA A 686 14.10 27.64 23.74
C ALA A 686 15.59 27.71 24.10
N GLY A 687 16.42 28.17 23.16
CA GLY A 687 17.87 28.16 23.30
C GLY A 687 18.32 28.80 24.62
N GLY A 688 18.68 27.97 25.59
CA GLY A 688 19.67 28.37 26.58
C GLY A 688 21.00 28.37 25.86
N SER A 689 21.67 29.52 25.80
CA SER A 689 23.09 29.58 25.46
C SER A 689 23.83 28.45 26.20
N PRO A 690 24.83 27.80 25.58
CA PRO A 690 25.74 26.94 26.32
C PRO A 690 26.55 27.84 27.27
N GLY A 691 25.98 28.08 28.45
CA GLY A 691 26.65 28.76 29.55
C GLY A 691 27.74 27.86 30.06
N ALA A 692 28.98 28.26 29.80
CA ALA A 692 30.13 27.79 30.54
C ALA A 692 29.85 27.96 32.05
N SER A 693 29.88 26.86 32.80
CA SER A 693 30.13 26.91 34.23
C SER A 693 30.82 25.64 34.71
N ALA A 694 32.13 25.80 34.94
CA ALA A 694 33.06 25.09 35.81
C ALA A 694 33.20 23.56 35.68
#